data_AF-A0A937QGY8-F1
#
_entry.id   AF-A0A937QGY8-F1
#
_cell.length_a   1.000
_cell.length_b   1.000
_cell.length_c   1.000
_cell.angle_alpha   90.00
_cell.angle_beta   90.00
_cell.angle_gamma   90.00
#
_symmetry.space_group_name_H-M   'P 1'
#
loop_
_entity.id
_entity.type
_entity.pdbx_description
1 polymer ?
#
loop_
_entity_poly.entity_id
_entity_poly.type
_entity_poly.pdbx_seq_one_letter_code
_entity_poly.pdbx_strand_id
1 'polypeptide(L)'
;MAIRRHEQGHNSEKRDTRDASPSIDHHDTIASVEELSRQTTDFGLGNEETVTEHSDSLIGHTFGDVVIESLLASGGMGRVYQGRQRSPDRKVAIKVIRPGHRSPRAFQRFQRETELLGRLSHPGIAQIYTAGSITRNGEDSPYFVMELIQDAMPLVKSANHRNLSNQERLTLFSSICKAVAYGHLHSVIHRDLKPSNILVDAAGHPKVIDFGIARIEQDNDATETGTFLGTRQYSSPEQCAGKKVDARSDVYSLGVLLYELLTGKLPYEVKNTSFLETARIIHEQQPNKLRIPEKKLRSGVELIAEKCLEKNPADRYLNAEKLSLDIDALLSGQPLAAKPQTVLKRSLNYLKSHSSPAATIGTLLLIAIVFFFSDTFSSPEKNISKTTDRSLENIKSLEVEFAGVSSYRTTPLRWLHFAFNEPILSLTTADFHLTRNGKDVPLDGVTVSGNRNSWEISGMEELTAKEGDYVLSLCGTESTPRNIAGHSLRQTYTTTWTMPPFKDVRLNLLDDSWRQYLVSMRGAECYTEHSAGGCTFIRPTVVNKEGVTVLKFDAPFSIRNATIKATIKVWTTGDPSPYDPGAIASLDISPDGEIWTTLDTRAANHGGFGGNFFDISEFVADSQTVWVRARLTGTREWPEDGLIFSQFLRSDKEALPEPFYLTMTGGKSPQQEIAGVPVPDQ
;
A
#
# COMPACT_ATOMS: atom_id res chain seq x y z
N MET A 1 18.75 -62.27 23.28
CA MET A 1 17.90 -63.37 22.77
C MET A 1 17.38 -62.93 21.40
N ALA A 2 17.27 -63.76 20.37
CA ALA A 2 17.91 -65.06 20.11
C ALA A 2 17.80 -65.39 18.60
N ILE A 3 18.83 -66.04 18.02
CA ILE A 3 18.73 -67.06 16.94
C ILE A 3 18.12 -66.56 15.59
N ARG A 4 18.92 -66.36 14.51
CA ARG A 4 19.40 -67.39 13.53
C ARG A 4 18.23 -67.93 12.65
N ARG A 5 18.34 -68.31 11.37
CA ARG A 5 19.42 -68.70 10.41
C ARG A 5 18.73 -68.91 9.00
N HIS A 6 19.31 -69.26 7.85
CA HIS A 6 20.67 -69.57 7.33
C HIS A 6 20.65 -69.58 5.76
N GLU A 7 21.84 -69.62 5.12
CA GLU A 7 22.25 -70.40 3.90
C GLU A 7 21.39 -70.45 2.59
N GLN A 8 21.93 -70.69 1.37
CA GLN A 8 23.27 -70.46 0.75
C GLN A 8 23.25 -70.79 -0.77
N GLY A 9 24.14 -70.15 -1.56
CA GLY A 9 24.77 -70.75 -2.76
C GLY A 9 23.99 -70.78 -4.09
N HIS A 10 24.59 -71.14 -5.25
CA HIS A 10 26.02 -71.28 -5.60
C HIS A 10 26.23 -71.46 -7.14
N ASN A 11 27.25 -70.83 -7.75
CA ASN A 11 27.84 -71.14 -9.09
C ASN A 11 26.89 -71.10 -10.33
N SER A 12 27.28 -71.39 -11.60
CA SER A 12 28.38 -70.93 -12.51
C SER A 12 28.01 -71.39 -13.97
N GLU A 13 28.67 -71.11 -15.12
CA GLU A 13 29.89 -70.39 -15.54
C GLU A 13 29.88 -70.12 -17.10
N LYS A 14 30.91 -69.41 -17.64
CA LYS A 14 31.48 -69.48 -19.03
C LYS A 14 30.66 -69.24 -20.33
N ARG A 15 31.03 -68.12 -21.00
CA ARG A 15 31.61 -67.98 -22.39
C ARG A 15 30.95 -68.60 -23.66
N ASP A 16 30.75 -67.75 -24.68
CA ASP A 16 31.53 -67.62 -25.96
C ASP A 16 30.76 -67.53 -27.32
N THR A 17 31.42 -66.87 -28.30
CA THR A 17 31.23 -66.88 -29.79
C THR A 17 29.99 -66.31 -30.53
N ARG A 18 30.17 -65.08 -31.06
CA ARG A 18 30.14 -64.62 -32.49
C ARG A 18 28.90 -64.63 -33.43
N ASP A 19 28.88 -63.55 -34.23
CA ASP A 19 28.39 -63.33 -35.61
C ASP A 19 26.90 -63.51 -36.00
N ALA A 20 26.18 -62.38 -36.16
CA ALA A 20 25.53 -61.97 -37.43
C ALA A 20 24.71 -60.65 -37.29
N SER A 21 24.64 -59.88 -38.39
CA SER A 21 23.75 -58.73 -38.63
C SER A 21 23.27 -58.79 -40.10
N PRO A 22 22.17 -58.13 -40.54
CA PRO A 22 21.41 -57.08 -39.85
C PRO A 22 19.86 -57.23 -39.87
N SER A 23 19.18 -56.51 -38.97
CA SER A 23 17.81 -56.03 -39.16
C SER A 23 17.58 -54.75 -38.33
N ILE A 24 16.71 -53.85 -38.83
CA ILE A 24 16.39 -52.56 -38.21
C ILE A 24 15.29 -52.75 -37.17
N ASP A 25 15.41 -52.12 -36.00
CA ASP A 25 14.22 -51.68 -35.24
C ASP A 25 14.52 -50.45 -34.38
N HIS A 26 13.48 -49.68 -34.02
CA HIS A 26 13.62 -48.41 -33.29
C HIS A 26 13.59 -48.59 -31.77
N HIS A 27 14.68 -48.28 -31.06
CA HIS A 27 14.63 -47.79 -29.67
C HIS A 27 15.96 -47.10 -29.28
N ASP A 28 15.98 -45.77 -29.30
CA ASP A 28 16.99 -44.99 -28.58
C ASP A 28 16.58 -44.78 -27.11
N THR A 29 17.55 -44.71 -26.21
CA THR A 29 17.35 -44.92 -24.78
C THR A 29 16.74 -43.74 -24.03
N ILE A 30 15.78 -44.04 -23.16
CA ILE A 30 15.34 -43.15 -22.07
C ILE A 30 16.53 -42.90 -21.13
N ALA A 31 16.88 -41.64 -20.90
CA ALA A 31 17.84 -41.25 -19.86
C ALA A 31 17.27 -41.59 -18.47
N SER A 32 18.08 -42.22 -17.62
CA SER A 32 17.64 -42.78 -16.33
C SER A 32 17.15 -41.71 -15.35
N VAL A 33 16.06 -42.03 -14.63
CA VAL A 33 15.27 -41.10 -13.82
C VAL A 33 16.07 -40.37 -12.72
N GLU A 34 17.17 -40.94 -12.23
CA GLU A 34 18.07 -40.26 -11.27
C GLU A 34 18.68 -38.96 -11.82
N GLU A 35 18.88 -38.85 -13.13
CA GLU A 35 19.45 -37.66 -13.77
C GLU A 35 18.44 -36.50 -13.83
N LEU A 36 17.16 -36.83 -14.07
CA LEU A 36 16.04 -35.88 -13.92
C LEU A 36 15.81 -35.51 -12.45
N SER A 37 15.94 -36.47 -11.53
CA SER A 37 15.71 -36.25 -10.09
C SER A 37 16.70 -35.24 -9.47
N ARG A 38 17.90 -35.09 -10.04
CA ARG A 38 18.84 -34.02 -9.66
C ARG A 38 18.33 -32.63 -10.03
N GLN A 39 17.73 -32.45 -11.21
CA GLN A 39 17.23 -31.14 -11.67
C GLN A 39 16.10 -30.60 -10.78
N THR A 40 15.27 -31.47 -10.21
CA THR A 40 14.14 -31.08 -9.33
C THR A 40 14.57 -30.32 -8.07
N THR A 41 15.83 -30.46 -7.63
CA THR A 41 16.33 -29.81 -6.41
C THR A 41 16.65 -28.31 -6.61
N ASP A 42 16.62 -27.79 -7.85
CA ASP A 42 17.21 -26.48 -8.11
C ASP A 42 16.29 -25.27 -7.79
N PHE A 43 14.97 -25.47 -7.77
CA PHE A 43 13.98 -24.39 -7.60
C PHE A 43 13.80 -23.84 -6.17
N GLY A 44 14.52 -24.36 -5.18
CA GLY A 44 14.70 -23.70 -3.87
C GLY A 44 13.43 -23.50 -3.02
N LEU A 45 12.42 -24.34 -3.21
CA LEU A 45 11.15 -24.35 -2.46
C LEU A 45 10.99 -25.66 -1.68
N GLY A 46 11.28 -25.64 -0.39
CA GLY A 46 11.02 -26.74 0.54
C GLY A 46 12.22 -27.17 1.39
N ASN A 47 11.95 -27.58 2.63
CA ASN A 47 12.84 -28.43 3.42
C ASN A 47 12.61 -29.90 3.02
N GLU A 48 13.53 -30.78 3.39
CA GLU A 48 13.46 -32.22 3.12
C GLU A 48 12.27 -32.91 3.84
N GLU A 49 11.17 -33.16 3.13
CA GLU A 49 10.28 -34.29 3.39
C GLU A 49 10.07 -35.07 2.08
N THR A 50 9.97 -36.39 2.20
CA THR A 50 10.11 -37.32 1.05
C THR A 50 8.91 -37.29 0.10
N VAL A 51 9.18 -37.17 -1.20
CA VAL A 51 8.17 -37.37 -2.25
C VAL A 51 7.81 -38.85 -2.29
N THR A 52 6.64 -39.19 -1.78
CA THR A 52 5.99 -40.49 -2.03
C THR A 52 5.14 -40.40 -3.30
N GLU A 53 5.17 -41.43 -4.13
CA GLU A 53 4.45 -41.45 -5.40
C GLU A 53 2.94 -41.57 -5.20
N HIS A 54 2.26 -40.42 -5.19
CA HIS A 54 0.84 -40.32 -5.47
C HIS A 54 0.67 -39.45 -6.72
N SER A 55 0.22 -40.07 -7.81
CA SER A 55 -0.02 -39.40 -9.09
C SER A 55 -0.94 -38.20 -8.90
N ASP A 56 -0.44 -36.98 -9.13
CA ASP A 56 -1.24 -35.79 -8.85
C ASP A 56 -2.47 -35.75 -9.78
N SER A 57 -3.64 -35.81 -9.15
CA SER A 57 -4.96 -35.92 -9.77
C SER A 57 -5.36 -34.78 -10.71
N LEU A 58 -4.50 -33.77 -10.90
CA LEU A 58 -4.70 -32.65 -11.83
C LEU A 58 -3.78 -32.68 -13.06
N ILE A 59 -2.76 -33.53 -13.11
CA ILE A 59 -1.92 -33.67 -14.31
C ILE A 59 -2.77 -34.17 -15.49
N GLY A 60 -2.50 -33.66 -16.69
CA GLY A 60 -3.27 -33.95 -17.91
C GLY A 60 -4.66 -33.31 -17.98
N HIS A 61 -5.16 -32.68 -16.91
CA HIS A 61 -6.44 -31.97 -16.94
C HIS A 61 -6.32 -30.64 -17.70
N THR A 62 -7.43 -30.16 -18.26
CA THR A 62 -7.50 -28.88 -18.98
C THR A 62 -8.39 -27.89 -18.23
N PHE A 63 -7.87 -26.70 -17.91
CA PHE A 63 -8.61 -25.60 -17.29
C PHE A 63 -8.75 -24.46 -18.31
N GLY A 64 -9.98 -24.25 -18.80
CA GLY A 64 -10.21 -23.32 -19.91
C GLY A 64 -9.42 -23.76 -21.16
N ASP A 65 -8.46 -22.93 -21.60
CA ASP A 65 -7.57 -23.21 -22.73
C ASP A 65 -6.18 -23.76 -22.32
N VAL A 66 -5.98 -24.08 -21.03
CA VAL A 66 -4.67 -24.45 -20.49
C VAL A 66 -4.65 -25.91 -20.06
N VAL A 67 -3.69 -26.70 -20.58
CA VAL A 67 -3.44 -28.09 -20.16
C VAL A 67 -2.37 -28.13 -19.07
N ILE A 68 -2.58 -28.91 -17.99
CA ILE A 68 -1.56 -29.16 -16.97
C ILE A 68 -0.58 -30.23 -17.45
N GLU A 69 0.72 -29.91 -17.46
CA GLU A 69 1.80 -30.80 -17.90
C GLU A 69 2.52 -31.47 -16.71
N SER A 70 2.87 -30.72 -15.67
CA SER A 70 3.60 -31.24 -14.49
C SER A 70 3.41 -30.39 -13.23
N LEU A 71 3.67 -30.96 -12.05
CA LEU A 71 3.73 -30.21 -10.79
C LEU A 71 5.10 -29.52 -10.67
N LEU A 72 5.13 -28.23 -10.36
CA LEU A 72 6.34 -27.45 -10.09
C LEU A 72 6.60 -27.29 -8.58
N ALA A 73 5.55 -27.04 -7.79
CA ALA A 73 5.66 -26.88 -6.34
C ALA A 73 4.34 -27.21 -5.61
N SER A 74 4.44 -27.61 -4.35
CA SER A 74 3.31 -27.81 -3.44
C SER A 74 3.61 -27.15 -2.10
N GLY A 75 2.61 -26.51 -1.48
CA GLY A 75 2.80 -25.78 -0.23
C GLY A 75 1.49 -25.57 0.54
N GLY A 76 1.55 -24.80 1.63
CA GLY A 76 0.42 -24.55 2.53
C GLY A 76 -0.80 -23.95 1.82
N MET A 77 -0.61 -22.94 0.97
CA MET A 77 -1.70 -22.26 0.25
C MET A 77 -2.22 -23.01 -0.99
N GLY A 78 -1.46 -23.94 -1.58
CA GLY A 78 -1.86 -24.52 -2.88
C GLY A 78 -0.79 -25.38 -3.56
N ARG A 79 -1.01 -25.61 -4.86
CA ARG A 79 -0.07 -26.27 -5.78
C ARG A 79 0.18 -25.38 -6.99
N VAL A 80 1.42 -25.36 -7.47
CA VAL A 80 1.83 -24.66 -8.69
C VAL A 80 2.25 -25.69 -9.73
N TYR A 81 1.71 -25.60 -10.94
CA TYR A 81 1.97 -26.52 -12.04
C TYR A 81 2.61 -25.79 -13.22
N GLN A 82 3.38 -26.51 -14.04
CA GLN A 82 3.62 -26.12 -15.43
C GLN A 82 2.39 -26.56 -16.24
N GLY A 83 1.97 -25.72 -17.16
CA GLY A 83 1.05 -26.10 -18.21
C GLY A 83 1.29 -25.34 -19.49
N ARG A 84 0.41 -25.58 -20.46
CA ARG A 84 0.47 -25.00 -21.79
C ARG A 84 -0.89 -24.43 -22.19
N GLN A 85 -0.94 -23.12 -22.38
CA GLN A 85 -2.06 -22.45 -23.06
C GLN A 85 -1.94 -22.74 -24.55
N ARG A 86 -3.07 -22.97 -25.25
CA ARG A 86 -3.07 -23.33 -26.68
C ARG A 86 -3.22 -22.11 -27.59
N SER A 87 -3.91 -21.07 -27.14
CA SER A 87 -4.23 -19.86 -27.90
C SER A 87 -4.08 -18.59 -27.04
N PRO A 88 -2.98 -17.81 -27.20
CA PRO A 88 -1.78 -18.15 -27.96
C PRO A 88 -1.03 -19.34 -27.35
N ASP A 89 -0.28 -20.08 -28.17
CA ASP A 89 0.51 -21.21 -27.71
C ASP A 89 1.70 -20.75 -26.86
N ARG A 90 1.71 -21.13 -25.57
CA ARG A 90 2.80 -20.80 -24.63
C ARG A 90 2.78 -21.70 -23.39
N LYS A 91 3.96 -21.94 -22.83
CA LYS A 91 4.08 -22.44 -21.45
C LYS A 91 3.66 -21.38 -20.45
N VAL A 92 2.99 -21.81 -19.38
CA VAL A 92 2.44 -20.98 -18.30
C VAL A 92 2.63 -21.66 -16.95
N ALA A 93 2.69 -20.88 -15.88
CA ALA A 93 2.58 -21.38 -14.51
C ALA A 93 1.11 -21.31 -14.07
N ILE A 94 0.62 -22.33 -13.37
CA ILE A 94 -0.76 -22.43 -12.92
C ILE A 94 -0.77 -22.62 -11.41
N LYS A 95 -1.15 -21.59 -10.66
CA LYS A 95 -1.28 -21.66 -9.19
C LYS A 95 -2.72 -22.00 -8.83
N VAL A 96 -2.97 -23.23 -8.39
CA VAL A 96 -4.25 -23.69 -7.85
C VAL A 96 -4.22 -23.54 -6.33
N ILE A 97 -5.06 -22.67 -5.78
CA ILE A 97 -5.21 -22.51 -4.34
C ILE A 97 -6.10 -23.64 -3.82
N ARG A 98 -5.87 -24.10 -2.59
CA ARG A 98 -6.68 -25.17 -1.97
C ARG A 98 -8.16 -24.75 -1.90
N PRO A 99 -9.11 -25.70 -2.01
CA PRO A 99 -10.50 -25.42 -1.68
C PRO A 99 -10.63 -25.07 -0.19
N GLY A 100 -11.67 -24.32 0.14
CA GLY A 100 -12.04 -23.93 1.50
C GLY A 100 -13.49 -23.44 1.54
N HIS A 101 -14.06 -23.32 2.73
CA HIS A 101 -15.49 -23.00 2.93
C HIS A 101 -15.87 -21.59 2.45
N ARG A 102 -16.19 -21.48 1.15
CA ARG A 102 -16.44 -20.20 0.48
C ARG A 102 -17.91 -19.80 0.50
N SER A 103 -18.16 -18.58 0.98
CA SER A 103 -19.38 -17.85 0.61
C SER A 103 -19.23 -17.27 -0.81
N PRO A 104 -20.32 -17.13 -1.60
CA PRO A 104 -20.27 -16.49 -2.93
C PRO A 104 -19.65 -15.08 -2.94
N ARG A 105 -19.70 -14.38 -1.79
CA ARG A 105 -19.11 -13.06 -1.57
C ARG A 105 -17.58 -13.08 -1.61
N ALA A 106 -16.93 -14.18 -1.19
CA ALA A 106 -15.49 -14.36 -1.30
C ALA A 106 -15.08 -14.55 -2.78
N PHE A 107 -15.88 -15.25 -3.57
CA PHE A 107 -15.62 -15.45 -5.00
C PHE A 107 -15.78 -14.14 -5.82
N GLN A 108 -16.75 -13.30 -5.49
CA GLN A 108 -16.87 -11.97 -6.12
C GLN A 108 -15.71 -11.02 -5.75
N ARG A 109 -15.14 -11.14 -4.53
CA ARG A 109 -13.88 -10.44 -4.19
C ARG A 109 -12.71 -10.98 -4.99
N PHE A 110 -12.56 -12.31 -5.06
CA PHE A 110 -11.53 -12.98 -5.85
C PHE A 110 -11.48 -12.48 -7.30
N GLN A 111 -12.63 -12.36 -7.97
CA GLN A 111 -12.70 -11.83 -9.33
C GLN A 111 -12.24 -10.37 -9.43
N ARG A 112 -12.81 -9.47 -8.61
CA ARG A 112 -12.43 -8.03 -8.62
C ARG A 112 -10.97 -7.79 -8.29
N GLU A 113 -10.39 -8.57 -7.38
CA GLU A 113 -8.96 -8.45 -7.04
C GLU A 113 -8.08 -9.04 -8.16
N THR A 114 -8.49 -10.14 -8.81
CA THR A 114 -7.83 -10.65 -10.02
C THR A 114 -7.79 -9.61 -11.14
N GLU A 115 -8.88 -8.88 -11.39
CA GLU A 115 -8.93 -7.84 -12.45
C GLU A 115 -7.93 -6.71 -12.23
N LEU A 116 -7.61 -6.37 -10.97
CA LEU A 116 -6.55 -5.42 -10.63
C LEU A 116 -5.16 -6.01 -10.86
N LEU A 117 -4.95 -7.26 -10.46
CA LEU A 117 -3.67 -7.95 -10.64
C LEU A 117 -3.33 -8.21 -12.12
N GLY A 118 -4.33 -8.51 -12.96
CA GLY A 118 -4.15 -8.70 -14.40
C GLY A 118 -3.67 -7.43 -15.15
N ARG A 119 -3.90 -6.24 -14.59
CA ARG A 119 -3.43 -4.95 -15.15
C ARG A 119 -1.95 -4.67 -14.86
N LEU A 120 -1.30 -5.44 -13.97
CA LEU A 120 0.11 -5.24 -13.64
C LEU A 120 1.04 -5.77 -14.76
N SER A 121 1.37 -4.90 -15.72
CA SER A 121 2.33 -5.21 -16.78
C SER A 121 3.64 -4.44 -16.59
N HIS A 122 4.66 -5.11 -16.06
CA HIS A 122 5.98 -4.54 -15.80
C HIS A 122 7.04 -5.64 -15.95
N PRO A 123 8.20 -5.41 -16.60
CA PRO A 123 9.19 -6.46 -16.89
C PRO A 123 9.66 -7.22 -15.64
N GLY A 124 9.75 -6.56 -14.48
CA GLY A 124 10.14 -7.17 -13.20
C GLY A 124 9.00 -7.77 -12.36
N ILE A 125 7.76 -7.84 -12.88
CA ILE A 125 6.64 -8.56 -12.26
C ILE A 125 6.29 -9.74 -13.19
N ALA A 126 5.88 -10.88 -12.63
CA ALA A 126 5.33 -11.98 -13.40
C ALA A 126 3.89 -11.67 -13.84
N GLN A 127 3.64 -11.58 -15.15
CA GLN A 127 2.34 -11.20 -15.67
C GLN A 127 1.29 -12.30 -15.37
N ILE A 128 0.18 -11.93 -14.72
CA ILE A 128 -1.02 -12.77 -14.63
C ILE A 128 -1.79 -12.63 -15.95
N TYR A 129 -2.16 -13.76 -16.56
CA TYR A 129 -2.83 -13.82 -17.86
C TYR A 129 -4.34 -14.06 -17.75
N THR A 130 -4.76 -14.88 -16.79
CA THR A 130 -6.18 -15.10 -16.46
C THR A 130 -6.30 -15.77 -15.08
N ALA A 131 -7.50 -15.81 -14.53
CA ALA A 131 -7.85 -16.67 -13.40
C ALA A 131 -9.27 -17.23 -13.58
N GLY A 132 -9.57 -18.30 -12.84
CA GLY A 132 -10.91 -18.89 -12.82
C GLY A 132 -11.12 -19.76 -11.59
N SER A 133 -12.16 -20.57 -11.62
CA SER A 133 -12.39 -21.66 -10.67
C SER A 133 -12.53 -23.01 -11.38
N ILE A 134 -12.22 -24.07 -10.64
CA ILE A 134 -12.55 -25.45 -10.98
C ILE A 134 -13.38 -26.01 -9.84
N THR A 135 -14.51 -26.63 -10.17
CA THR A 135 -15.32 -27.38 -9.20
C THR A 135 -14.87 -28.84 -9.23
N ARG A 136 -14.44 -29.38 -8.08
CA ARG A 136 -14.17 -30.83 -7.92
C ARG A 136 -14.81 -31.33 -6.64
N ASN A 137 -15.45 -32.49 -6.69
CA ASN A 137 -16.13 -33.12 -5.54
C ASN A 137 -17.19 -32.23 -4.84
N GLY A 138 -17.65 -31.15 -5.49
CA GLY A 138 -18.56 -30.15 -4.92
C GLY A 138 -17.88 -28.88 -4.40
N GLU A 139 -16.54 -28.79 -4.44
CA GLU A 139 -15.76 -27.67 -3.91
C GLU A 139 -15.14 -26.82 -5.04
N ASP A 140 -15.25 -25.49 -4.94
CA ASP A 140 -14.67 -24.54 -5.88
C ASP A 140 -13.25 -24.11 -5.47
N SER A 141 -12.25 -24.67 -6.14
CA SER A 141 -10.85 -24.24 -6.04
C SER A 141 -10.55 -23.16 -7.09
N PRO A 142 -10.01 -21.98 -6.73
CA PRO A 142 -9.60 -21.01 -7.74
C PRO A 142 -8.21 -21.34 -8.30
N TYR A 143 -7.93 -20.88 -9.51
CA TYR A 143 -6.61 -20.96 -10.12
C TYR A 143 -6.22 -19.66 -10.82
N PHE A 144 -4.93 -19.33 -10.79
CA PHE A 144 -4.31 -18.27 -11.58
C PHE A 144 -3.44 -18.89 -12.66
N VAL A 145 -3.49 -18.34 -13.88
CA VAL A 145 -2.57 -18.64 -14.97
C VAL A 145 -1.66 -17.43 -15.17
N MET A 146 -0.35 -17.65 -15.10
CA MET A 146 0.65 -16.58 -15.12
C MET A 146 1.89 -16.95 -15.93
N GLU A 147 2.76 -15.96 -16.13
CA GLU A 147 4.06 -16.08 -16.78
C GLU A 147 4.92 -17.17 -16.11
N LEU A 148 5.39 -18.15 -16.90
CA LEU A 148 6.36 -19.15 -16.44
C LEU A 148 7.77 -18.58 -16.59
N ILE A 149 8.43 -18.26 -15.49
CA ILE A 149 9.82 -17.80 -15.50
C ILE A 149 10.72 -19.04 -15.65
N GLN A 150 11.18 -19.30 -16.88
CA GLN A 150 11.98 -20.49 -17.21
C GLN A 150 13.40 -20.39 -16.62
N ASP A 151 13.95 -21.54 -16.23
CA ASP A 151 15.31 -21.72 -15.71
C ASP A 151 15.70 -20.76 -14.58
N ALA A 152 14.71 -20.38 -13.77
CA ALA A 152 14.83 -19.32 -12.78
C ALA A 152 15.02 -19.84 -11.35
N MET A 153 15.93 -19.21 -10.61
CA MET A 153 16.23 -19.54 -9.21
C MET A 153 15.67 -18.48 -8.25
N PRO A 154 15.22 -18.84 -7.03
CA PRO A 154 14.89 -17.87 -5.98
C PRO A 154 16.06 -16.92 -5.68
N LEU A 155 15.75 -15.67 -5.39
CA LEU A 155 16.68 -14.53 -5.36
C LEU A 155 18.02 -14.81 -4.64
N VAL A 156 17.99 -15.23 -3.38
CA VAL A 156 19.19 -15.48 -2.57
C VAL A 156 20.00 -16.65 -3.15
N LYS A 157 19.34 -17.67 -3.69
CA LYS A 157 20.00 -18.81 -4.35
C LYS A 157 20.67 -18.37 -5.65
N SER A 158 19.97 -17.63 -6.51
CA SER A 158 20.53 -17.10 -7.77
C SER A 158 21.73 -16.19 -7.52
N ALA A 159 21.64 -15.27 -6.54
CA ALA A 159 22.73 -14.37 -6.19
C ALA A 159 23.98 -15.13 -5.66
N ASN A 160 23.78 -16.23 -4.93
CA ASN A 160 24.87 -17.09 -4.46
C ASN A 160 25.45 -17.96 -5.58
N HIS A 161 24.62 -18.59 -6.41
CA HIS A 161 25.03 -19.41 -7.56
C HIS A 161 25.86 -18.60 -8.57
N ARG A 162 25.42 -17.38 -8.87
CA ARG A 162 26.13 -16.41 -9.73
C ARG A 162 27.34 -15.74 -9.04
N ASN A 163 27.60 -16.03 -7.76
CA ASN A 163 28.64 -15.41 -6.95
C ASN A 163 28.62 -13.86 -6.94
N LEU A 164 27.42 -13.26 -7.00
CA LEU A 164 27.26 -11.80 -7.10
C LEU A 164 27.90 -11.07 -5.91
N SER A 165 28.63 -10.00 -6.20
CA SER A 165 29.13 -9.05 -5.19
C SER A 165 27.99 -8.29 -4.51
N ASN A 166 28.27 -7.67 -3.36
CA ASN A 166 27.28 -6.83 -2.68
C ASN A 166 26.85 -5.59 -3.48
N GLN A 167 27.63 -5.15 -4.49
CA GLN A 167 27.22 -4.09 -5.41
C GLN A 167 26.18 -4.60 -6.42
N GLU A 168 26.43 -5.75 -7.05
CA GLU A 168 25.47 -6.38 -7.99
C GLU A 168 24.18 -6.80 -7.28
N ARG A 169 24.27 -7.30 -6.05
CA ARG A 169 23.11 -7.59 -5.19
C ARG A 169 22.26 -6.36 -4.90
N LEU A 170 22.88 -5.19 -4.69
CA LEU A 170 22.17 -3.92 -4.55
C LEU A 170 21.53 -3.46 -5.86
N THR A 171 22.17 -3.66 -7.02
CA THR A 171 21.57 -3.38 -8.34
C THR A 171 20.35 -4.26 -8.63
N LEU A 172 20.45 -5.55 -8.28
CA LEU A 172 19.34 -6.51 -8.36
C LEU A 172 18.19 -6.12 -7.42
N PHE A 173 18.52 -5.70 -6.19
CA PHE A 173 17.55 -5.21 -5.20
C PHE A 173 16.88 -3.89 -5.62
N SER A 174 17.60 -2.95 -6.23
CA SER A 174 17.01 -1.72 -6.81
C SER A 174 15.95 -2.06 -7.87
N SER A 175 16.25 -3.03 -8.74
CA SER A 175 15.33 -3.50 -9.78
C SER A 175 14.06 -4.14 -9.19
N ILE A 176 14.21 -4.88 -8.08
CA ILE A 176 13.09 -5.40 -7.28
C ILE A 176 12.27 -4.27 -6.67
N CYS A 177 12.89 -3.27 -6.05
CA CYS A 177 12.18 -2.14 -5.46
C CYS A 177 11.40 -1.33 -6.51
N LYS A 178 11.92 -1.21 -7.73
CA LYS A 178 11.23 -0.59 -8.88
C LYS A 178 10.01 -1.40 -9.34
N ALA A 179 10.11 -2.74 -9.37
CA ALA A 179 8.95 -3.60 -9.62
C ALA A 179 7.86 -3.48 -8.54
N VAL A 180 8.25 -3.46 -7.26
CA VAL A 180 7.30 -3.26 -6.15
C VAL A 180 6.69 -1.85 -6.18
N ALA A 181 7.47 -0.83 -6.55
CA ALA A 181 6.98 0.54 -6.73
C ALA A 181 5.93 0.65 -7.86
N TYR A 182 6.10 -0.10 -8.96
CA TYR A 182 5.11 -0.17 -10.04
C TYR A 182 3.77 -0.74 -9.51
N GLY A 183 3.81 -1.82 -8.71
CA GLY A 183 2.62 -2.36 -8.07
C GLY A 183 1.94 -1.38 -7.11
N HIS A 184 2.73 -0.68 -6.29
CA HIS A 184 2.24 0.36 -5.38
C HIS A 184 1.55 1.53 -6.12
N LEU A 185 2.07 1.94 -7.28
CA LEU A 185 1.46 2.98 -8.11
C LEU A 185 0.07 2.57 -8.61
N HIS A 186 -0.14 1.28 -8.88
CA HIS A 186 -1.43 0.70 -9.27
C HIS A 186 -2.31 0.32 -8.05
N SER A 187 -2.02 0.88 -6.87
CA SER A 187 -2.71 0.60 -5.59
C SER A 187 -2.69 -0.85 -5.12
N VAL A 188 -1.79 -1.69 -5.66
CA VAL A 188 -1.59 -3.07 -5.23
C VAL A 188 -0.44 -3.15 -4.21
N ILE A 189 -0.66 -3.87 -3.11
CA ILE A 189 0.33 -4.15 -2.06
C ILE A 189 0.59 -5.66 -2.09
N HIS A 190 1.84 -6.08 -2.09
CA HIS A 190 2.25 -7.48 -2.25
C HIS A 190 1.99 -8.32 -1.00
N ARG A 191 2.25 -7.79 0.20
CA ARG A 191 2.04 -8.39 1.54
C ARG A 191 2.88 -9.63 1.90
N ASP A 192 3.44 -10.35 0.94
CA ASP A 192 4.24 -11.58 1.15
C ASP A 192 5.55 -11.50 0.35
N LEU A 193 6.31 -10.41 0.54
CA LEU A 193 7.62 -10.27 -0.08
C LEU A 193 8.68 -11.07 0.70
N LYS A 194 9.25 -12.07 0.03
CA LYS A 194 10.26 -12.99 0.55
C LYS A 194 11.11 -13.57 -0.59
N PRO A 195 12.32 -14.09 -0.36
CA PRO A 195 13.21 -14.58 -1.42
C PRO A 195 12.62 -15.64 -2.35
N SER A 196 11.68 -16.46 -1.88
CA SER A 196 10.99 -17.46 -2.73
C SER A 196 10.01 -16.84 -3.72
N ASN A 197 9.50 -15.64 -3.42
CA ASN A 197 8.53 -14.93 -4.25
C ASN A 197 9.21 -13.94 -5.20
N ILE A 198 10.54 -14.03 -5.31
CA ILE A 198 11.34 -13.30 -6.29
C ILE A 198 12.23 -14.31 -7.00
N LEU A 199 11.83 -14.67 -8.21
CA LEU A 199 12.63 -15.52 -9.10
C LEU A 199 13.62 -14.64 -9.86
N VAL A 200 14.77 -15.20 -10.23
CA VAL A 200 15.76 -14.54 -11.08
C VAL A 200 16.05 -15.45 -12.26
N ASP A 201 15.76 -14.96 -13.47
CA ASP A 201 15.84 -15.72 -14.72
C ASP A 201 17.28 -16.12 -15.10
N ALA A 202 17.44 -16.87 -16.19
CA ALA A 202 18.74 -17.27 -16.73
C ALA A 202 19.64 -16.07 -17.15
N ALA A 203 19.06 -14.94 -17.55
CA ALA A 203 19.81 -13.72 -17.89
C ALA A 203 20.26 -12.91 -16.66
N GLY A 204 19.59 -13.08 -15.51
CA GLY A 204 19.87 -12.37 -14.26
C GLY A 204 18.82 -11.32 -13.87
N HIS A 205 17.68 -11.23 -14.57
CA HIS A 205 16.63 -10.27 -14.24
C HIS A 205 15.71 -10.79 -13.13
N PRO A 206 15.30 -9.94 -12.17
CA PRO A 206 14.39 -10.34 -11.10
C PRO A 206 12.93 -10.22 -11.55
N LYS A 207 12.14 -11.24 -11.21
CA LYS A 207 10.70 -11.37 -11.43
C LYS A 207 10.00 -11.58 -10.09
N VAL A 208 9.22 -10.59 -9.66
CA VAL A 208 8.35 -10.70 -8.48
C VAL A 208 7.09 -11.51 -8.86
N ILE A 209 6.87 -12.63 -8.19
CA ILE A 209 5.72 -13.53 -8.39
C ILE A 209 4.69 -13.36 -7.27
N ASP A 210 3.48 -13.91 -7.43
CA ASP A 210 2.41 -13.89 -6.41
C ASP A 210 1.99 -12.49 -5.92
N PHE A 211 2.26 -11.44 -6.72
CA PHE A 211 2.03 -10.05 -6.34
C PHE A 211 0.57 -9.82 -5.93
N GLY A 212 0.35 -9.50 -4.65
CA GLY A 212 -0.97 -9.24 -4.07
C GLY A 212 -1.86 -10.48 -3.84
N ILE A 213 -1.50 -11.67 -4.36
CA ILE A 213 -2.30 -12.90 -4.20
C ILE A 213 -2.42 -13.30 -2.73
N ALA A 214 -1.43 -12.98 -1.89
CA ALA A 214 -1.47 -13.22 -0.45
C ALA A 214 -2.65 -12.53 0.28
N ARG A 215 -3.24 -11.46 -0.29
CA ARG A 215 -4.50 -10.88 0.22
C ARG A 215 -5.69 -11.80 -0.02
N ILE A 216 -5.77 -12.35 -1.23
CA ILE A 216 -6.81 -13.25 -1.69
C ILE A 216 -6.75 -14.57 -0.92
N GLU A 217 -5.55 -15.02 -0.53
CA GLU A 217 -5.31 -16.18 0.34
C GLU A 217 -5.81 -15.91 1.77
N GLN A 218 -5.43 -14.79 2.38
CA GLN A 218 -5.83 -14.37 3.74
C GLN A 218 -7.36 -14.28 3.94
N ASP A 219 -8.11 -13.93 2.89
CA ASP A 219 -9.57 -13.85 2.94
C ASP A 219 -10.27 -15.25 2.98
N ASN A 220 -9.54 -16.36 2.75
CA ASN A 220 -10.07 -17.74 2.91
C ASN A 220 -9.76 -18.34 4.30
N ASP A 221 -8.56 -18.08 4.84
CA ASP A 221 -8.12 -18.65 6.14
C ASP A 221 -8.86 -18.02 7.36
N ALA A 222 -9.64 -16.97 7.14
CA ALA A 222 -10.25 -16.17 8.21
C ALA A 222 -11.38 -16.88 9.00
N THR A 223 -11.85 -18.05 8.57
CA THR A 223 -13.04 -18.72 9.17
C THR A 223 -12.73 -19.88 10.11
N GLU A 224 -11.67 -20.67 9.92
CA GLU A 224 -11.45 -21.90 10.69
C GLU A 224 -9.99 -22.15 11.09
N THR A 225 -9.76 -22.24 12.40
CA THR A 225 -8.48 -22.54 13.08
C THR A 225 -7.34 -21.51 12.90
N GLY A 226 -6.73 -21.09 14.02
CA GLY A 226 -5.61 -20.12 14.03
C GLY A 226 -4.26 -20.66 13.50
N THR A 227 -4.26 -21.79 12.79
CA THR A 227 -3.10 -22.51 12.26
C THR A 227 -2.64 -21.96 10.90
N PHE A 228 -2.49 -20.64 10.84
CA PHE A 228 -2.04 -19.88 9.66
C PHE A 228 -0.61 -20.27 9.26
N LEU A 229 -0.48 -21.05 8.19
CA LEU A 229 0.71 -21.85 7.88
C LEU A 229 1.62 -21.17 6.82
N GLY A 230 2.63 -20.41 7.26
CA GLY A 230 3.58 -19.77 6.35
C GLY A 230 4.79 -19.11 7.01
N THR A 231 5.84 -18.88 6.21
CA THR A 231 7.15 -18.36 6.63
C THR A 231 7.13 -16.87 6.99
N ARG A 232 6.52 -16.54 8.14
CA ARG A 232 6.26 -15.14 8.58
C ARG A 232 7.50 -14.31 8.96
N GLN A 233 8.72 -14.80 8.75
CA GLN A 233 9.96 -14.10 9.13
C GLN A 233 10.21 -12.77 8.38
N TYR A 234 9.46 -12.52 7.29
CA TYR A 234 9.46 -11.27 6.52
C TYR A 234 8.25 -10.36 6.82
N SER A 235 7.30 -10.81 7.64
CA SER A 235 6.07 -10.06 7.94
C SER A 235 6.36 -8.84 8.82
N SER A 236 5.68 -7.73 8.52
CA SER A 236 5.86 -6.49 9.28
C SER A 236 5.14 -6.52 10.64
N PRO A 237 5.53 -5.65 11.61
CA PRO A 237 4.90 -5.60 12.93
C PRO A 237 3.39 -5.37 12.88
N GLU A 238 2.89 -4.58 11.92
CA GLU A 238 1.46 -4.36 11.72
C GLU A 238 0.74 -5.59 11.10
N GLN A 239 1.40 -6.37 10.23
CA GLN A 239 0.86 -7.64 9.75
C GLN A 239 0.79 -8.70 10.85
N CYS A 240 1.86 -8.83 11.64
CA CYS A 240 1.91 -9.72 12.81
C CYS A 240 0.83 -9.37 13.85
N ALA A 241 0.44 -8.10 13.95
CA ALA A 241 -0.60 -7.60 14.85
C ALA A 241 -2.01 -7.52 14.22
N GLY A 242 -2.22 -8.00 12.98
CA GLY A 242 -3.53 -7.97 12.30
C GLY A 242 -4.07 -6.56 12.01
N LYS A 243 -3.20 -5.55 11.96
CA LYS A 243 -3.55 -4.14 11.73
C LYS A 243 -3.62 -3.82 10.23
N LYS A 244 -4.13 -2.63 9.88
CA LYS A 244 -4.21 -2.17 8.47
C LYS A 244 -2.80 -2.17 7.84
N VAL A 245 -2.68 -2.87 6.72
CA VAL A 245 -1.47 -3.03 5.91
C VAL A 245 -1.46 -1.97 4.79
N ASP A 246 -0.30 -1.38 4.52
CA ASP A 246 -0.08 -0.45 3.40
C ASP A 246 1.30 -0.67 2.74
N ALA A 247 1.66 0.15 1.75
CA ALA A 247 2.93 0.08 1.02
C ALA A 247 4.19 0.05 1.92
N ARG A 248 4.09 0.56 3.15
CA ARG A 248 5.20 0.60 4.12
C ARG A 248 5.41 -0.75 4.82
N SER A 249 4.45 -1.67 4.72
CA SER A 249 4.61 -3.07 5.11
C SER A 249 5.51 -3.81 4.12
N ASP A 250 5.31 -3.61 2.81
CA ASP A 250 6.20 -4.15 1.77
C ASP A 250 7.62 -3.58 1.88
N VAL A 251 7.77 -2.28 2.22
CA VAL A 251 9.08 -1.66 2.54
C VAL A 251 9.79 -2.37 3.70
N TYR A 252 9.05 -2.81 4.73
CA TYR A 252 9.63 -3.56 5.85
C TYR A 252 10.11 -4.95 5.40
N SER A 253 9.29 -5.68 4.65
CA SER A 253 9.65 -6.98 4.08
C SER A 253 10.85 -6.89 3.12
N LEU A 254 10.92 -5.83 2.31
CA LEU A 254 12.10 -5.49 1.49
C LEU A 254 13.34 -5.23 2.36
N GLY A 255 13.19 -4.60 3.53
CA GLY A 255 14.27 -4.44 4.51
C GLY A 255 14.81 -5.76 5.07
N VAL A 256 13.92 -6.72 5.39
CA VAL A 256 14.30 -8.07 5.82
C VAL A 256 15.01 -8.81 4.69
N LEU A 257 14.48 -8.72 3.47
CA LEU A 257 15.02 -9.36 2.27
C LEU A 257 16.38 -8.79 1.85
N LEU A 258 16.59 -7.47 1.97
CA LEU A 258 17.89 -6.81 1.79
C LEU A 258 18.93 -7.33 2.79
N TYR A 259 18.53 -7.49 4.04
CA TYR A 259 19.39 -8.03 5.10
C TYR A 259 19.87 -9.44 4.75
N GLU A 260 18.96 -10.31 4.33
CA GLU A 260 19.28 -11.69 3.95
C GLU A 260 20.11 -11.77 2.66
N LEU A 261 19.76 -11.00 1.64
CA LEU A 261 20.48 -10.97 0.37
C LEU A 261 21.96 -10.58 0.55
N LEU A 262 22.27 -9.66 1.47
CA LEU A 262 23.63 -9.17 1.72
C LEU A 262 24.41 -9.93 2.81
N THR A 263 23.75 -10.76 3.64
CA THR A 263 24.40 -11.40 4.81
C THR A 263 24.17 -12.91 4.95
N GLY A 264 23.21 -13.49 4.21
CA GLY A 264 22.78 -14.88 4.37
C GLY A 264 22.09 -15.18 5.71
N LYS A 265 21.58 -14.15 6.39
CA LYS A 265 20.94 -14.24 7.72
C LYS A 265 19.68 -13.38 7.79
N LEU A 266 18.87 -13.56 8.82
CA LEU A 266 17.72 -12.70 9.11
C LEU A 266 18.09 -11.62 10.14
N PRO A 267 17.40 -10.46 10.16
CA PRO A 267 17.59 -9.42 11.17
C PRO A 267 17.08 -9.83 12.56
N TYR A 268 16.33 -10.93 12.68
CA TYR A 268 15.80 -11.49 13.92
C TYR A 268 16.05 -13.00 14.00
N GLU A 269 16.30 -13.52 15.20
CA GLU A 269 16.51 -14.96 15.44
C GLU A 269 15.17 -15.68 15.66
N VAL A 270 14.39 -15.81 14.58
CA VAL A 270 13.04 -16.40 14.55
C VAL A 270 13.02 -17.85 14.01
N LYS A 271 14.11 -18.59 14.18
CA LYS A 271 14.20 -19.99 13.73
C LYS A 271 13.56 -20.90 14.77
N ASN A 272 12.62 -21.74 14.34
CA ASN A 272 11.85 -22.68 15.18
C ASN A 272 10.96 -22.02 16.26
N THR A 273 10.68 -20.71 16.17
CA THR A 273 9.78 -20.00 17.08
C THR A 273 8.30 -20.18 16.70
N SER A 274 7.39 -20.16 17.69
CA SER A 274 5.95 -20.18 17.43
C SER A 274 5.49 -18.90 16.73
N PHE A 275 4.28 -18.88 16.15
CA PHE A 275 3.74 -17.64 15.55
C PHE A 275 3.70 -16.49 16.57
N LEU A 276 3.18 -16.73 17.77
CA LEU A 276 3.04 -15.70 18.80
C LEU A 276 4.42 -15.16 19.22
N GLU A 277 5.41 -16.03 19.41
CA GLU A 277 6.77 -15.60 19.78
C GLU A 277 7.48 -14.89 18.61
N THR A 278 7.26 -15.32 17.37
CA THR A 278 7.77 -14.65 16.16
C THR A 278 7.18 -13.24 16.03
N ALA A 279 5.87 -13.09 16.21
CA ALA A 279 5.18 -11.80 16.23
C ALA A 279 5.69 -10.91 17.37
N ARG A 280 5.95 -11.49 18.54
CA ARG A 280 6.51 -10.83 19.71
C ARG A 280 7.93 -10.32 19.47
N ILE A 281 8.82 -11.15 18.94
CA ILE A 281 10.20 -10.76 18.54
C ILE A 281 10.15 -9.61 17.53
N ILE A 282 9.30 -9.73 16.50
CA ILE A 282 9.11 -8.70 15.47
C ILE A 282 8.52 -7.40 16.06
N HIS A 283 7.82 -7.43 17.21
CA HIS A 283 7.31 -6.23 17.88
C HIS A 283 8.31 -5.62 18.89
N GLU A 284 8.83 -6.43 19.81
CA GLU A 284 9.59 -5.99 21.00
C GLU A 284 11.09 -5.82 20.74
N GLN A 285 11.72 -6.69 19.94
CA GLN A 285 13.18 -6.71 19.80
C GLN A 285 13.68 -5.79 18.68
N GLN A 286 14.82 -5.12 18.90
CA GLN A 286 15.49 -4.36 17.82
C GLN A 286 16.13 -5.33 16.82
N PRO A 287 16.16 -4.99 15.51
CA PRO A 287 16.86 -5.82 14.52
C PRO A 287 18.36 -5.85 14.81
N ASN A 288 18.99 -7.00 14.55
CA ASN A 288 20.44 -7.09 14.44
C ASN A 288 20.94 -6.08 13.38
N LYS A 289 22.08 -5.43 13.63
CA LYS A 289 22.65 -4.44 12.68
C LYS A 289 23.15 -5.13 11.42
N LEU A 290 22.86 -4.56 10.24
CA LEU A 290 23.34 -5.08 8.96
C LEU A 290 24.83 -4.71 8.80
N ARG A 291 25.69 -5.70 8.61
CA ARG A 291 27.15 -5.50 8.47
C ARG A 291 27.71 -6.33 7.32
N ILE A 292 28.21 -5.64 6.29
CA ILE A 292 28.92 -6.21 5.14
C ILE A 292 30.43 -5.88 5.19
N PRO A 293 31.32 -6.68 4.56
CA PRO A 293 32.76 -6.40 4.55
C PRO A 293 33.15 -5.10 3.81
N GLU A 294 32.38 -4.69 2.80
CA GLU A 294 32.69 -3.56 1.91
C GLU A 294 32.55 -2.20 2.62
N LYS A 295 33.69 -1.65 3.07
CA LYS A 295 33.75 -0.37 3.80
C LYS A 295 33.02 0.80 3.11
N LYS A 296 33.02 0.86 1.76
CA LYS A 296 32.38 1.93 0.98
C LYS A 296 30.85 1.90 1.06
N LEU A 297 30.25 0.71 1.10
CA LEU A 297 28.79 0.52 1.07
C LEU A 297 28.19 0.39 2.48
N ARG A 298 28.99 -0.10 3.45
CA ARG A 298 28.56 -0.47 4.81
C ARG A 298 27.65 0.55 5.50
N SER A 299 28.07 1.81 5.58
CA SER A 299 27.31 2.86 6.28
C SER A 299 25.95 3.14 5.62
N GLY A 300 25.89 3.08 4.29
CA GLY A 300 24.66 3.24 3.54
C GLY A 300 23.71 2.05 3.74
N VAL A 301 24.18 0.81 3.56
CA VAL A 301 23.31 -0.37 3.74
C VAL A 301 22.82 -0.54 5.18
N GLU A 302 23.66 -0.20 6.19
CA GLU A 302 23.25 -0.22 7.60
C GLU A 302 22.14 0.81 7.86
N LEU A 303 22.25 2.01 7.28
CA LEU A 303 21.28 3.09 7.43
C LEU A 303 19.96 2.84 6.68
N ILE A 304 20.01 2.34 5.45
CA ILE A 304 18.83 1.98 4.65
C ILE A 304 18.08 0.82 5.33
N ALA A 305 18.80 -0.19 5.83
CA ALA A 305 18.19 -1.32 6.53
C ALA A 305 17.60 -0.93 7.90
N GLU A 306 18.27 -0.08 8.69
CA GLU A 306 17.68 0.48 9.92
C GLU A 306 16.35 1.18 9.60
N LYS A 307 16.32 2.06 8.59
CA LYS A 307 15.11 2.79 8.20
C LYS A 307 13.99 1.89 7.67
N CYS A 308 14.29 0.81 6.94
CA CYS A 308 13.26 -0.14 6.51
C CYS A 308 12.66 -0.92 7.68
N LEU A 309 13.48 -1.29 8.67
CA LEU A 309 13.11 -2.18 9.79
C LEU A 309 12.53 -1.44 11.02
N GLU A 310 12.20 -0.14 10.88
CA GLU A 310 11.54 0.63 11.93
C GLU A 310 10.18 0.02 12.31
N LYS A 311 9.91 -0.05 13.62
CA LYS A 311 8.69 -0.67 14.15
C LYS A 311 7.43 0.12 13.78
N ASN A 312 7.55 1.44 13.73
CA ASN A 312 6.49 2.37 13.33
C ASN A 312 6.52 2.59 11.80
N PRO A 313 5.45 2.30 11.04
CA PRO A 313 5.41 2.55 9.60
C PRO A 313 5.72 3.99 9.19
N ALA A 314 5.36 4.98 10.01
CA ALA A 314 5.62 6.40 9.69
C ALA A 314 7.11 6.79 9.72
N ASP A 315 7.97 5.94 10.29
CA ASP A 315 9.42 6.16 10.34
C ASP A 315 10.19 5.47 9.19
N ARG A 316 9.50 4.65 8.38
CA ARG A 316 10.07 3.94 7.22
C ARG A 316 10.14 4.83 5.98
N TYR A 317 10.59 4.28 4.86
CA TYR A 317 10.29 4.87 3.55
C TYR A 317 8.77 4.82 3.27
N LEU A 318 8.25 5.85 2.61
CA LEU A 318 6.82 5.97 2.28
C LEU A 318 6.32 4.84 1.35
N ASN A 319 7.16 4.40 0.43
CA ASN A 319 6.89 3.41 -0.60
C ASN A 319 8.22 2.76 -1.06
N ALA A 320 8.15 1.72 -1.91
CA ALA A 320 9.34 1.08 -2.49
C ALA A 320 10.12 1.98 -3.47
N GLU A 321 9.48 3.00 -4.06
CA GLU A 321 10.14 3.97 -4.94
C GLU A 321 11.20 4.79 -4.17
N LYS A 322 10.84 5.40 -3.03
CA LYS A 322 11.81 6.16 -2.21
C LYS A 322 12.91 5.27 -1.60
N LEU A 323 12.66 3.98 -1.44
CA LEU A 323 13.71 3.00 -1.11
C LEU A 323 14.65 2.76 -2.31
N SER A 324 14.12 2.57 -3.52
CA SER A 324 14.94 2.37 -4.73
C SER A 324 15.88 3.56 -5.01
N LEU A 325 15.42 4.79 -4.76
CA LEU A 325 16.22 6.01 -4.93
C LEU A 325 17.42 6.06 -3.97
N ASP A 326 17.27 5.64 -2.70
CA ASP A 326 18.40 5.58 -1.75
C ASP A 326 19.38 4.45 -2.09
N ILE A 327 18.90 3.33 -2.66
CA ILE A 327 19.78 2.25 -3.16
C ILE A 327 20.57 2.73 -4.39
N ASP A 328 19.93 3.40 -5.35
CA ASP A 328 20.59 3.97 -6.53
C ASP A 328 21.58 5.08 -6.15
N ALA A 329 21.23 5.93 -5.17
CA ALA A 329 22.12 6.93 -4.61
C ALA A 329 23.36 6.28 -3.98
N LEU A 330 23.18 5.23 -3.17
CA LEU A 330 24.28 4.48 -2.56
C LEU A 330 25.20 3.83 -3.60
N LEU A 331 24.62 3.21 -4.63
CA LEU A 331 25.36 2.65 -5.77
C LEU A 331 26.17 3.71 -6.54
N SER A 332 25.63 4.92 -6.63
CA SER A 332 26.21 6.07 -7.34
C SER A 332 27.14 6.94 -6.48
N GLY A 333 27.32 6.60 -5.19
CA GLY A 333 28.11 7.40 -4.24
C GLY A 333 27.49 8.76 -3.86
N GLN A 334 26.19 8.93 -4.09
CA GLN A 334 25.44 10.17 -3.81
C GLN A 334 24.92 10.20 -2.35
N PRO A 335 24.57 11.40 -1.81
CA PRO A 335 23.94 11.52 -0.51
C PRO A 335 22.60 10.77 -0.43
N LEU A 336 22.34 10.12 0.71
CA LEU A 336 21.08 9.41 0.97
C LEU A 336 20.02 10.33 1.58
N ALA A 337 18.74 10.09 1.27
CA ALA A 337 17.60 10.73 1.92
C ALA A 337 17.30 10.11 3.30
N ALA A 338 17.77 8.88 3.57
CA ALA A 338 17.88 8.38 4.94
C ALA A 338 18.89 9.21 5.76
N LYS A 339 18.50 9.55 6.99
CA LYS A 339 19.34 10.23 7.99
C LYS A 339 19.44 9.33 9.23
N PRO A 340 20.61 9.22 9.88
CA PRO A 340 20.76 8.36 11.07
C PRO A 340 19.83 8.81 12.20
N GLN A 341 19.24 7.85 12.92
CA GLN A 341 18.37 8.18 14.05
C GLN A 341 19.10 9.05 15.09
N THR A 342 18.42 10.11 15.53
CA THR A 342 18.91 10.99 16.60
C THR A 342 19.14 10.20 17.89
N VAL A 343 20.16 10.58 18.66
CA VAL A 343 20.56 9.89 19.89
C VAL A 343 19.39 9.77 20.86
N LEU A 344 18.59 10.85 21.02
CA LEU A 344 17.36 10.86 21.81
C LEU A 344 16.37 9.75 21.41
N LYS A 345 16.15 9.52 20.10
CA LYS A 345 15.20 8.50 19.63
C LYS A 345 15.71 7.09 19.90
N ARG A 346 17.01 6.84 19.72
CA ARG A 346 17.66 5.58 20.11
C ARG A 346 17.58 5.34 21.63
N SER A 347 17.82 6.36 22.46
CA SER A 347 17.69 6.27 23.93
C SER A 347 16.24 5.97 24.38
N LEU A 348 15.25 6.62 23.78
CA LEU A 348 13.82 6.37 24.07
C LEU A 348 13.37 4.96 23.66
N ASN A 349 13.89 4.44 22.54
CA ASN A 349 13.61 3.07 22.09
C ASN A 349 14.35 2.00 22.93
N TYR A 350 15.50 2.33 23.51
CA TYR A 350 16.19 1.48 24.49
C TYR A 350 15.39 1.38 25.82
N LEU A 351 14.92 2.52 26.34
CA LEU A 351 14.05 2.57 27.52
C LEU A 351 12.77 1.74 27.37
N LYS A 352 12.17 1.71 26.17
CA LYS A 352 10.96 0.91 25.89
C LYS A 352 11.20 -0.61 25.79
N SER A 353 12.45 -1.04 25.60
CA SER A 353 12.80 -2.46 25.39
C SER A 353 13.47 -3.13 26.59
N HIS A 354 13.95 -2.35 27.58
CA HIS A 354 14.69 -2.86 28.74
C HIS A 354 14.07 -2.37 30.06
N SER A 355 13.12 -3.14 30.60
CA SER A 355 12.40 -2.82 31.84
C SER A 355 13.21 -3.06 33.13
N SER A 356 14.50 -2.72 33.14
CA SER A 356 15.36 -2.82 34.32
C SER A 356 15.61 -1.44 34.97
N PRO A 357 15.63 -1.33 36.31
CA PRO A 357 15.95 -0.07 36.98
C PRO A 357 17.35 0.48 36.62
N ALA A 358 18.28 -0.39 36.25
CA ALA A 358 19.60 0.02 35.77
C ALA A 358 19.55 0.70 34.40
N ALA A 359 18.67 0.27 33.49
CA ALA A 359 18.51 0.89 32.17
C ALA A 359 17.84 2.26 32.26
N THR A 360 16.85 2.45 33.15
CA THR A 360 16.24 3.76 33.40
C THR A 360 17.22 4.73 34.05
N ILE A 361 17.91 4.32 35.12
CA ILE A 361 18.94 5.13 35.79
C ILE A 361 20.09 5.46 34.82
N GLY A 362 20.59 4.50 34.05
CA GLY A 362 21.67 4.72 33.08
C GLY A 362 21.28 5.67 31.95
N THR A 363 20.04 5.60 31.45
CA THR A 363 19.57 6.53 30.40
C THR A 363 19.29 7.92 30.96
N LEU A 364 18.75 8.03 32.18
CA LEU A 364 18.60 9.32 32.88
C LEU A 364 19.96 9.96 33.16
N LEU A 365 20.97 9.17 33.58
CA LEU A 365 22.35 9.65 33.71
C LEU A 365 22.93 10.10 32.36
N LEU A 366 22.71 9.37 31.27
CA LEU A 366 23.24 9.76 29.96
C LEU A 366 22.56 11.03 29.42
N ILE A 367 21.25 11.19 29.63
CA ILE A 367 20.52 12.44 29.35
C ILE A 367 21.06 13.57 30.23
N ALA A 368 21.20 13.34 31.54
CA ALA A 368 21.73 14.33 32.48
C ALA A 368 23.18 14.73 32.16
N ILE A 369 24.02 13.79 31.68
CA ILE A 369 25.39 14.07 31.20
C ILE A 369 25.34 14.93 29.94
N VAL A 370 24.48 14.63 28.96
CA VAL A 370 24.32 15.46 27.75
C VAL A 370 23.86 16.88 28.11
N PHE A 371 22.90 17.02 29.02
CA PHE A 371 22.49 18.34 29.55
C PHE A 371 23.63 19.03 30.31
N PHE A 372 24.27 18.35 31.27
CA PHE A 372 25.32 18.90 32.12
C PHE A 372 26.55 19.36 31.33
N PHE A 373 26.96 18.63 30.29
CA PHE A 373 28.04 19.09 29.40
C PHE A 373 27.60 20.23 28.46
N SER A 374 26.32 20.34 28.10
CA SER A 374 25.82 21.52 27.38
C SER A 374 25.76 22.78 28.27
N ASP A 375 25.52 22.60 29.57
CA ASP A 375 25.47 23.68 30.56
C ASP A 375 26.88 24.08 31.03
N THR A 376 27.78 23.12 31.25
CA THR A 376 29.17 23.35 31.69
C THR A 376 30.03 24.03 30.61
N PHE A 377 29.67 23.92 29.33
CA PHE A 377 30.28 24.71 28.25
C PHE A 377 29.70 26.13 28.12
N SER A 378 28.72 26.50 28.95
CA SER A 378 28.00 27.77 28.87
C SER A 378 28.40 28.75 29.99
N SER A 379 29.50 29.49 29.75
CA SER A 379 30.00 30.67 30.50
C SER A 379 30.96 30.40 31.68
N PRO A 380 31.75 31.41 32.14
CA PRO A 380 31.95 32.76 31.60
C PRO A 380 33.42 33.13 31.32
N GLU A 381 33.68 33.90 30.26
CA GLU A 381 34.90 34.72 30.16
C GLU A 381 34.58 36.21 30.29
N LYS A 382 35.45 36.94 30.99
CA LYS A 382 35.44 38.41 31.09
C LYS A 382 36.80 38.95 30.67
N ASN A 383 36.77 39.99 29.83
CA ASN A 383 37.84 40.96 29.59
C ASN A 383 39.19 40.41 29.07
N ILE A 384 39.33 40.39 27.73
CA ILE A 384 40.58 40.82 27.09
C ILE A 384 40.27 42.07 26.24
N SER A 385 41.24 42.99 26.16
CA SER A 385 41.07 44.32 25.57
C SER A 385 41.28 44.35 24.05
N LYS A 386 40.89 45.50 23.47
CA LYS A 386 41.00 45.95 22.06
C LYS A 386 42.25 45.49 21.27
N THR A 387 42.12 45.61 19.94
CA THR A 387 43.08 45.36 18.84
C THR A 387 42.94 43.91 18.33
N THR A 388 42.69 43.63 17.03
CA THR A 388 43.02 44.40 15.81
C THR A 388 41.83 44.46 14.83
N ASP A 389 41.82 45.47 13.95
CA ASP A 389 40.93 45.54 12.78
C ASP A 389 41.38 44.56 11.66
N ARG A 390 40.47 44.25 10.73
CA ARG A 390 40.63 43.43 9.49
C ARG A 390 40.91 41.93 9.62
N SER A 391 39.84 41.14 9.58
CA SER A 391 39.74 40.00 8.65
C SER A 391 38.27 39.74 8.27
N LEU A 392 38.01 39.57 6.98
CA LEU A 392 36.67 39.58 6.35
C LEU A 392 35.58 38.73 7.04
N GLU A 393 34.37 39.28 7.02
CA GLU A 393 33.15 38.69 7.59
C GLU A 393 32.73 37.38 6.91
N ASN A 394 32.74 36.28 7.66
CA ASN A 394 31.92 35.09 7.37
C ASN A 394 30.66 35.12 8.25
N ILE A 395 29.85 36.18 8.14
CA ILE A 395 28.52 36.23 8.77
C ILE A 395 27.63 35.24 8.03
N LYS A 396 27.31 34.12 8.69
CA LYS A 396 26.26 33.21 8.21
C LYS A 396 24.92 33.94 8.22
N SER A 397 24.21 33.86 7.11
CA SER A 397 22.82 34.26 6.98
C SER A 397 21.92 33.37 7.84
N LEU A 398 20.98 33.97 8.57
CA LEU A 398 19.88 33.23 9.20
C LEU A 398 18.84 32.91 8.13
N GLU A 399 18.68 31.63 7.82
CA GLU A 399 17.86 31.09 6.72
C GLU A 399 16.77 30.16 7.24
N VAL A 400 15.64 30.14 6.53
CA VAL A 400 14.42 29.44 6.94
C VAL A 400 13.94 28.52 5.81
N GLU A 401 13.75 27.25 6.13
CA GLU A 401 13.20 26.23 5.22
C GLU A 401 11.77 25.85 5.66
N PHE A 402 10.80 25.99 4.74
CA PHE A 402 9.41 25.56 4.98
C PHE A 402 9.23 24.10 4.54
N ALA A 403 8.99 23.20 5.48
CA ALA A 403 8.95 21.77 5.20
C ALA A 403 7.60 21.34 4.58
N GLY A 404 7.53 21.42 3.24
CA GLY A 404 6.49 20.75 2.44
C GLY A 404 5.20 21.56 2.20
N VAL A 405 5.33 22.74 1.57
CA VAL A 405 4.17 23.47 1.03
C VAL A 405 4.11 23.26 -0.48
N SER A 406 3.16 22.45 -0.95
CA SER A 406 2.82 22.36 -2.37
C SER A 406 1.96 23.55 -2.78
N SER A 407 2.21 24.08 -3.98
CA SER A 407 1.46 25.22 -4.53
C SER A 407 -0.02 24.94 -4.73
N TYR A 408 -0.43 23.67 -4.83
CA TYR A 408 -1.82 23.25 -4.80
C TYR A 408 -2.05 22.30 -3.62
N ARG A 409 -3.03 22.61 -2.77
CA ARG A 409 -3.48 21.78 -1.64
C ARG A 409 -5.00 21.68 -1.66
N THR A 410 -5.53 20.46 -1.74
CA THR A 410 -6.97 20.18 -1.91
C THR A 410 -7.71 20.00 -0.58
N THR A 411 -6.99 20.11 0.53
CA THR A 411 -7.51 20.09 1.90
C THR A 411 -6.95 21.29 2.66
N PRO A 412 -7.64 21.78 3.70
CA PRO A 412 -7.08 22.79 4.58
C PRO A 412 -5.77 22.32 5.22
N LEU A 413 -4.91 23.28 5.57
CA LEU A 413 -3.61 23.03 6.15
C LEU A 413 -3.74 23.06 7.67
N ARG A 414 -3.43 21.95 8.35
CA ARG A 414 -3.59 21.81 9.82
C ARG A 414 -2.46 22.46 10.60
N TRP A 415 -1.24 22.23 10.13
CA TRP A 415 -0.01 22.73 10.71
C TRP A 415 1.02 22.99 9.60
N LEU A 416 2.00 23.83 9.90
CA LEU A 416 3.13 24.15 9.04
C LEU A 416 4.43 24.05 9.84
N HIS A 417 5.38 23.27 9.34
CA HIS A 417 6.73 23.19 9.90
C HIS A 417 7.70 24.15 9.21
N PHE A 418 8.60 24.73 9.99
CA PHE A 418 9.72 25.54 9.52
C PHE A 418 11.00 25.23 10.30
N ALA A 419 12.11 25.10 9.60
CA ALA A 419 13.43 24.88 10.18
C ALA A 419 14.32 26.13 9.99
N PHE A 420 15.17 26.41 10.96
CA PHE A 420 16.17 27.48 10.91
C PHE A 420 17.57 26.88 10.85
N ASN A 421 18.42 27.40 9.95
CA ASN A 421 19.78 26.91 9.78
C ASN A 421 20.67 27.15 11.02
N GLU A 422 20.31 28.11 11.88
CA GLU A 422 20.89 28.34 13.21
C GLU A 422 19.80 28.42 14.30
N PRO A 423 20.12 28.15 15.58
CA PRO A 423 19.13 28.09 16.64
C PRO A 423 18.60 29.49 16.98
N ILE A 424 17.29 29.71 16.87
CA ILE A 424 16.63 30.95 17.29
C ILE A 424 16.13 30.89 18.74
N LEU A 425 16.09 32.05 19.39
CA LEU A 425 15.79 32.19 20.83
C LEU A 425 14.29 32.04 21.15
N SER A 426 13.44 32.65 20.33
CA SER A 426 11.98 32.68 20.49
C SER A 426 11.29 32.91 19.14
N LEU A 427 10.07 32.41 19.01
CA LEU A 427 9.19 32.62 17.87
C LEU A 427 7.74 32.64 18.36
N THR A 428 6.93 33.57 17.86
CA THR A 428 5.55 33.82 18.31
C THR A 428 4.60 33.99 17.13
N THR A 429 3.28 33.97 17.36
CA THR A 429 2.30 34.28 16.30
C THR A 429 2.46 35.70 15.74
N ALA A 430 2.99 36.64 16.52
CA ALA A 430 3.23 38.01 16.09
C ALA A 430 4.38 38.16 15.07
N ASP A 431 5.27 37.18 14.96
CA ASP A 431 6.33 37.15 13.95
C ASP A 431 5.83 36.68 12.57
N PHE A 432 4.55 36.32 12.46
CA PHE A 432 3.93 35.80 11.25
C PHE A 432 2.79 36.69 10.75
N HIS A 433 2.71 36.83 9.42
CA HIS A 433 1.64 37.51 8.72
C HIS A 433 1.06 36.59 7.65
N LEU A 434 -0.23 36.29 7.74
CA LEU A 434 -0.93 35.44 6.78
C LEU A 434 -1.85 36.31 5.92
N THR A 435 -1.78 36.14 4.60
CA THR A 435 -2.77 36.70 3.67
C THR A 435 -3.45 35.60 2.87
N ARG A 436 -4.66 35.87 2.38
CA ARG A 436 -5.37 35.12 1.34
C ARG A 436 -5.83 36.11 0.27
N ASN A 437 -5.47 35.86 -0.99
CA ASN A 437 -5.76 36.76 -2.12
C ASN A 437 -5.30 38.21 -1.85
N GLY A 438 -4.14 38.38 -1.19
CA GLY A 438 -3.60 39.69 -0.81
C GLY A 438 -4.34 40.42 0.32
N LYS A 439 -5.25 39.75 1.04
CA LYS A 439 -5.93 40.30 2.23
C LYS A 439 -5.54 39.56 3.49
N ASP A 440 -5.27 40.29 4.55
CA ASP A 440 -4.87 39.76 5.86
C ASP A 440 -5.89 38.75 6.43
N VAL A 441 -5.35 37.70 7.05
CA VAL A 441 -6.08 36.66 7.78
C VAL A 441 -5.45 36.58 9.18
N PRO A 442 -6.16 37.00 10.25
CA PRO A 442 -5.65 36.89 11.61
C PRO A 442 -5.26 35.46 11.97
N LEU A 443 -4.15 35.30 12.70
CA LEU A 443 -3.68 34.00 13.23
C LEU A 443 -4.31 33.69 14.59
N ASP A 444 -5.60 34.00 14.75
CA ASP A 444 -6.34 33.76 15.99
C ASP A 444 -6.50 32.26 16.23
N GLY A 445 -6.33 31.83 17.49
CA GLY A 445 -6.36 30.41 17.88
C GLY A 445 -5.14 29.58 17.44
N VAL A 446 -4.22 30.14 16.65
CA VAL A 446 -2.99 29.45 16.20
C VAL A 446 -1.97 29.36 17.32
N THR A 447 -1.31 28.22 17.43
CA THR A 447 -0.22 27.98 18.38
C THR A 447 1.12 27.90 17.65
N VAL A 448 2.12 28.67 18.08
CA VAL A 448 3.52 28.47 17.69
C VAL A 448 4.20 27.61 18.76
N SER A 449 4.87 26.53 18.35
CA SER A 449 5.67 25.69 19.24
C SER A 449 6.93 25.18 18.54
N GLY A 450 7.93 24.70 19.28
CA GLY A 450 9.14 24.20 18.65
C GLY A 450 10.29 23.91 19.60
N ASN A 451 11.40 23.47 19.03
CA ASN A 451 12.74 23.58 19.59
C ASN A 451 13.52 24.62 18.77
N ARG A 452 14.63 25.16 19.30
CA ARG A 452 15.34 26.33 18.75
C ARG A 452 15.59 26.32 17.23
N ASN A 453 15.79 25.14 16.61
CA ASN A 453 16.04 25.00 15.16
C ASN A 453 14.83 24.53 14.35
N SER A 454 13.73 24.08 14.97
CA SER A 454 12.60 23.43 14.29
C SER A 454 11.30 23.78 15.01
N TRP A 455 10.46 24.54 14.31
CA TRP A 455 9.22 25.11 14.84
C TRP A 455 8.02 24.66 14.00
N GLU A 456 6.84 24.82 14.58
CA GLU A 456 5.54 24.50 14.01
C GLU A 456 4.54 25.61 14.33
N ILE A 457 3.77 26.04 13.32
CA ILE A 457 2.46 26.67 13.52
C ILE A 457 1.40 25.58 13.46
N SER A 458 0.51 25.53 14.44
CA SER A 458 -0.55 24.52 14.58
C SER A 458 -1.91 25.16 14.79
N GLY A 459 -2.97 24.56 14.25
CA GLY A 459 -4.35 25.08 14.32
C GLY A 459 -4.80 25.90 13.10
N MET A 460 -4.10 25.80 11.97
CA MET A 460 -4.42 26.57 10.76
C MET A 460 -5.67 26.06 9.99
N GLU A 461 -6.31 24.97 10.42
CA GLU A 461 -7.31 24.25 9.63
C GLU A 461 -8.52 25.12 9.24
N GLU A 462 -9.08 25.90 10.17
CA GLU A 462 -10.21 26.79 9.88
C GLU A 462 -9.79 28.03 9.05
N LEU A 463 -8.64 28.62 9.37
CA LEU A 463 -8.10 29.79 8.66
C LEU A 463 -7.79 29.49 7.20
N THR A 464 -7.43 28.24 6.89
CA THR A 464 -6.99 27.76 5.57
C THR A 464 -8.05 27.00 4.76
N ALA A 465 -9.27 26.88 5.29
CA ALA A 465 -10.36 26.12 4.65
C ALA A 465 -11.11 26.87 3.52
N LYS A 466 -10.76 28.12 3.20
CA LYS A 466 -11.47 28.95 2.22
C LYS A 466 -10.65 29.11 0.95
N GLU A 467 -11.32 29.13 -0.21
CA GLU A 467 -10.68 29.27 -1.52
C GLU A 467 -9.78 30.50 -1.63
N GLY A 468 -8.57 30.32 -2.16
CA GLY A 468 -7.67 31.43 -2.49
C GLY A 468 -6.18 31.07 -2.47
N ASP A 469 -5.39 31.99 -2.99
CA ASP A 469 -3.94 31.98 -2.94
C ASP A 469 -3.49 32.53 -1.58
N TYR A 470 -2.97 31.66 -0.72
CA TYR A 470 -2.44 32.02 0.60
C TYR A 470 -0.95 32.32 0.52
N VAL A 471 -0.52 33.33 1.26
CA VAL A 471 0.89 33.66 1.52
C VAL A 471 1.08 33.79 3.03
N LEU A 472 1.87 32.89 3.63
CA LEU A 472 2.38 33.09 4.98
C LEU A 472 3.78 33.71 4.89
N SER A 473 3.97 34.81 5.61
CA SER A 473 5.22 35.56 5.69
C SER A 473 5.74 35.54 7.12
N LEU A 474 7.01 35.20 7.30
CA LEU A 474 7.74 35.40 8.55
C LEU A 474 8.31 36.83 8.54
N CYS A 475 7.57 37.75 9.15
CA CYS A 475 7.85 39.19 9.19
C CYS A 475 8.35 39.57 10.58
N GLY A 476 9.63 39.90 10.71
CA GLY A 476 10.20 40.34 11.98
C GLY A 476 9.56 41.63 12.47
N THR A 477 8.90 41.58 13.62
CA THR A 477 8.42 42.76 14.37
C THR A 477 9.57 43.41 15.16
N GLU A 478 9.29 44.34 16.08
CA GLU A 478 10.32 44.91 16.96
C GLU A 478 11.06 43.82 17.80
N SER A 479 10.44 42.64 17.97
CA SER A 479 11.04 41.44 18.57
C SER A 479 11.52 40.41 17.54
N THR A 480 12.09 40.84 16.40
CA THR A 480 12.58 39.97 15.30
C THR A 480 13.20 38.65 15.80
N PRO A 481 12.88 37.47 15.22
CA PRO A 481 13.55 36.23 15.55
C PRO A 481 15.07 36.36 15.39
N ARG A 482 15.79 36.15 16.50
CA ARG A 482 17.26 36.23 16.58
C ARG A 482 17.87 34.88 16.87
N ASN A 483 19.02 34.60 16.26
CA ASN A 483 19.87 33.47 16.64
C ASN A 483 20.53 33.71 18.01
N ILE A 484 21.24 32.71 18.55
CA ILE A 484 21.99 32.83 19.82
C ILE A 484 23.05 33.95 19.77
N ALA A 485 23.59 34.30 18.60
CA ALA A 485 24.54 35.41 18.41
C ALA A 485 23.85 36.79 18.30
N GLY A 486 22.52 36.88 18.41
CA GLY A 486 21.76 38.12 18.32
C GLY A 486 21.47 38.61 16.89
N HIS A 487 21.88 37.87 15.85
CA HIS A 487 21.60 38.18 14.45
C HIS A 487 20.10 38.01 14.16
N SER A 488 19.46 39.04 13.62
CA SER A 488 18.07 39.00 13.12
C SER A 488 17.98 38.35 11.74
N LEU A 489 16.76 37.99 11.32
CA LEU A 489 16.46 37.64 9.93
C LEU A 489 16.89 38.74 8.96
N ARG A 490 17.56 38.35 7.86
CA ARG A 490 18.06 39.29 6.83
C ARG A 490 16.97 39.80 5.89
N GLN A 491 15.87 39.06 5.77
CA GLN A 491 14.75 39.32 4.86
C GLN A 491 13.48 38.64 5.42
N THR A 492 12.31 39.05 4.93
CA THR A 492 11.06 38.29 5.10
C THR A 492 11.17 36.96 4.34
N TYR A 493 10.83 35.85 5.00
CA TYR A 493 10.71 34.54 4.35
C TYR A 493 9.24 34.21 4.13
N THR A 494 8.87 33.80 2.92
CA THR A 494 7.48 33.52 2.55
C THR A 494 7.29 32.09 2.06
N THR A 495 6.08 31.57 2.24
CA THR A 495 5.63 30.32 1.61
C THR A 495 4.19 30.47 1.12
N THR A 496 3.85 29.78 0.02
CA THR A 496 2.60 30.01 -0.72
C THR A 496 1.89 28.71 -1.08
N TRP A 497 0.56 28.71 -0.97
CA TRP A 497 -0.29 27.62 -1.45
C TRP A 497 -1.64 28.15 -1.92
N THR A 498 -2.13 27.64 -3.04
CA THR A 498 -3.51 27.80 -3.47
C THR A 498 -4.36 26.72 -2.78
N MET A 499 -5.34 27.16 -2.00
CA MET A 499 -6.54 26.36 -1.71
C MET A 499 -7.46 26.55 -2.94
N PRO A 500 -7.61 25.54 -3.81
CA PRO A 500 -8.33 25.70 -5.06
C PRO A 500 -9.83 25.85 -4.81
N PRO A 501 -10.60 26.26 -5.83
CA PRO A 501 -12.05 26.22 -5.77
C PRO A 501 -12.60 24.86 -5.30
N PHE A 502 -13.56 24.90 -4.39
CA PHE A 502 -14.07 23.77 -3.62
C PHE A 502 -15.59 23.84 -3.54
N LYS A 503 -16.27 22.80 -4.01
CA LYS A 503 -17.73 22.68 -3.95
C LYS A 503 -18.12 21.44 -3.17
N ASP A 504 -18.70 21.69 -2.00
CA ASP A 504 -19.40 20.71 -1.17
C ASP A 504 -20.88 20.71 -1.58
N VAL A 505 -21.41 19.53 -1.95
CA VAL A 505 -22.84 19.32 -2.16
C VAL A 505 -23.34 18.25 -1.20
N ARG A 506 -24.27 18.64 -0.33
CA ARG A 506 -24.97 17.74 0.60
C ARG A 506 -26.40 17.58 0.11
N LEU A 507 -26.88 16.35 -0.01
CA LEU A 507 -28.30 16.11 -0.28
C LEU A 507 -29.04 15.87 1.03
N ASN A 508 -30.07 16.66 1.25
CA ASN A 508 -31.09 16.38 2.25
C ASN A 508 -32.36 15.89 1.54
N LEU A 509 -32.98 14.80 2.04
CA LEU A 509 -34.33 14.36 1.64
C LEU A 509 -35.38 14.60 2.74
N LEU A 510 -35.04 15.37 3.77
CA LEU A 510 -36.01 15.92 4.74
C LEU A 510 -36.59 17.29 4.28
N ASP A 511 -36.07 17.82 3.17
CA ASP A 511 -36.57 19.00 2.47
C ASP A 511 -36.46 18.79 0.95
N ASP A 512 -36.96 19.74 0.16
CA ASP A 512 -36.97 19.64 -1.31
C ASP A 512 -35.71 20.18 -2.01
N SER A 513 -34.66 20.56 -1.28
CA SER A 513 -33.45 21.16 -1.87
C SER A 513 -32.73 20.25 -2.85
N TRP A 514 -32.83 18.94 -2.71
CA TRP A 514 -32.26 17.96 -3.64
C TRP A 514 -32.83 18.07 -5.07
N ARG A 515 -34.08 18.55 -5.23
CA ARG A 515 -34.75 18.62 -6.53
C ARG A 515 -34.03 19.53 -7.53
N GLN A 516 -33.24 20.50 -7.07
CA GLN A 516 -32.44 21.38 -7.95
C GLN A 516 -31.36 20.63 -8.75
N TYR A 517 -30.95 19.45 -8.28
CA TYR A 517 -29.97 18.59 -8.94
C TYR A 517 -30.61 17.50 -9.81
N LEU A 518 -31.94 17.39 -9.82
CA LEU A 518 -32.66 16.31 -10.49
C LEU A 518 -32.81 16.59 -12.00
N VAL A 519 -32.30 15.68 -12.83
CA VAL A 519 -32.44 15.77 -14.30
C VAL A 519 -33.51 14.81 -14.82
N SER A 520 -33.63 13.61 -14.25
CA SER A 520 -34.60 12.63 -14.74
C SER A 520 -35.01 11.62 -13.66
N MET A 521 -36.29 11.24 -13.67
CA MET A 521 -36.79 10.02 -13.04
C MET A 521 -37.51 9.20 -14.11
N ARG A 522 -37.18 7.91 -14.24
CA ARG A 522 -37.78 7.00 -15.23
C ARG A 522 -38.10 5.67 -14.55
N GLY A 523 -39.34 5.20 -14.66
CA GLY A 523 -39.80 4.02 -13.91
C GLY A 523 -39.70 4.20 -12.39
N ALA A 524 -39.58 5.45 -11.91
CA ALA A 524 -39.43 5.81 -10.51
C ALA A 524 -40.25 7.07 -10.21
N GLU A 525 -40.74 7.18 -8.98
CA GLU A 525 -41.51 8.32 -8.47
C GLU A 525 -41.05 8.71 -7.05
N CYS A 526 -41.62 9.79 -6.53
CA CYS A 526 -41.23 10.42 -5.27
C CYS A 526 -42.44 10.52 -4.33
N TYR A 527 -42.28 10.11 -3.08
CA TYR A 527 -43.33 10.08 -2.05
C TYR A 527 -42.78 10.62 -0.71
N THR A 528 -43.61 11.28 0.09
CA THR A 528 -43.23 11.84 1.39
C THR A 528 -44.14 11.27 2.48
N GLU A 529 -43.55 10.57 3.45
CA GLU A 529 -44.31 9.85 4.49
C GLU A 529 -44.36 10.67 5.80
N HIS A 530 -45.55 11.12 6.18
CA HIS A 530 -45.76 11.98 7.34
C HIS A 530 -45.60 11.24 8.68
N SER A 531 -45.99 9.97 8.77
CA SER A 531 -45.79 9.13 9.96
C SER A 531 -44.31 8.82 10.22
N ALA A 532 -43.49 8.78 9.16
CA ALA A 532 -42.03 8.72 9.21
C ALA A 532 -41.36 10.09 9.48
N GLY A 533 -42.12 11.07 9.99
CA GLY A 533 -41.61 12.39 10.33
C GLY A 533 -41.40 13.33 9.15
N GLY A 534 -42.05 13.08 8.00
CA GLY A 534 -41.95 13.93 6.81
C GLY A 534 -40.75 13.62 5.91
N CYS A 535 -40.16 12.42 6.02
CA CYS A 535 -39.07 11.99 5.14
C CYS A 535 -39.57 11.81 3.69
N THR A 536 -38.76 12.22 2.71
CA THR A 536 -39.01 11.98 1.28
C THR A 536 -38.23 10.77 0.78
N PHE A 537 -38.87 9.95 -0.06
CA PHE A 537 -38.38 8.68 -0.57
C PHE A 537 -38.60 8.59 -2.09
N ILE A 538 -37.64 8.00 -2.80
CA ILE A 538 -37.78 7.62 -4.20
C ILE A 538 -38.12 6.13 -4.27
N ARG A 539 -39.07 5.71 -5.12
CA ARG A 539 -39.42 4.29 -5.34
C ARG A 539 -39.50 3.91 -6.82
N PRO A 540 -39.21 2.67 -7.23
CA PRO A 540 -39.64 2.15 -8.53
C PRO A 540 -41.18 2.13 -8.64
N THR A 541 -41.73 2.44 -9.82
CA THR A 541 -43.19 2.47 -10.06
C THR A 541 -43.78 1.11 -10.44
N VAL A 542 -42.95 0.13 -10.81
CA VAL A 542 -43.38 -1.21 -11.19
C VAL A 542 -42.42 -2.25 -10.61
N VAL A 543 -42.98 -3.30 -10.02
CA VAL A 543 -42.23 -4.36 -9.36
C VAL A 543 -41.50 -5.25 -10.36
N ASN A 544 -40.31 -5.73 -9.97
CA ASN A 544 -39.34 -6.42 -10.81
C ASN A 544 -38.88 -5.62 -12.04
N LYS A 545 -39.05 -4.29 -12.03
CA LYS A 545 -38.48 -3.36 -13.01
C LYS A 545 -37.54 -2.36 -12.36
N GLU A 546 -36.61 -1.84 -13.15
CA GLU A 546 -35.64 -0.85 -12.72
C GLU A 546 -36.24 0.56 -12.76
N GLY A 547 -36.34 1.20 -11.59
CA GLY A 547 -36.56 2.62 -11.45
C GLY A 547 -35.23 3.36 -11.40
N VAL A 548 -35.11 4.44 -12.18
CA VAL A 548 -33.85 5.15 -12.42
C VAL A 548 -34.01 6.63 -12.10
N THR A 549 -33.14 7.16 -11.23
CA THR A 549 -33.01 8.59 -10.91
C THR A 549 -31.65 9.09 -11.34
N VAL A 550 -31.61 10.20 -12.08
CA VAL A 550 -30.39 10.87 -12.56
C VAL A 550 -30.29 12.26 -11.93
N LEU A 551 -29.20 12.48 -11.20
CA LEU A 551 -28.80 13.75 -10.63
C LEU A 551 -27.59 14.32 -11.38
N LYS A 552 -27.45 15.65 -11.39
CA LYS A 552 -26.33 16.38 -11.99
C LYS A 552 -25.80 17.44 -11.02
N PHE A 553 -24.48 17.52 -10.91
CA PHE A 553 -23.77 18.46 -10.05
C PHE A 553 -22.74 19.24 -10.87
N ASP A 554 -23.06 20.50 -11.18
CA ASP A 554 -22.14 21.43 -11.84
C ASP A 554 -21.10 21.99 -10.85
N ALA A 555 -19.83 21.93 -11.20
CA ALA A 555 -18.75 22.61 -10.52
C ALA A 555 -18.39 23.92 -11.26
N PRO A 556 -18.16 25.05 -10.56
CA PRO A 556 -17.73 26.31 -11.19
C PRO A 556 -16.25 26.30 -11.62
N PHE A 557 -15.67 25.11 -11.85
CA PHE A 557 -14.26 24.85 -12.12
C PHE A 557 -14.11 23.47 -12.76
N SER A 558 -13.03 23.25 -13.51
CA SER A 558 -12.63 21.89 -13.91
C SER A 558 -12.18 21.10 -12.68
N ILE A 559 -12.79 19.94 -12.48
CA ILE A 559 -12.63 19.07 -11.31
C ILE A 559 -11.28 18.35 -11.41
N ARG A 560 -10.54 18.32 -10.31
CA ARG A 560 -9.29 17.54 -10.18
C ARG A 560 -9.43 16.37 -9.23
N ASN A 561 -10.18 16.53 -8.14
CA ASN A 561 -10.50 15.43 -7.23
C ASN A 561 -11.96 15.55 -6.79
N ALA A 562 -12.67 14.43 -6.76
CA ALA A 562 -14.03 14.37 -6.28
C ALA A 562 -14.28 13.10 -5.48
N THR A 563 -15.03 13.24 -4.40
CA THR A 563 -15.30 12.15 -3.46
C THR A 563 -16.79 12.11 -3.17
N ILE A 564 -17.41 10.96 -3.42
CA ILE A 564 -18.84 10.73 -3.20
C ILE A 564 -19.02 9.74 -2.05
N LYS A 565 -19.83 10.11 -1.06
CA LYS A 565 -20.27 9.24 0.02
C LYS A 565 -21.77 9.09 -0.09
N ALA A 566 -22.23 7.85 -0.20
CA ALA A 566 -23.63 7.54 -0.46
C ALA A 566 -24.15 6.49 0.53
N THR A 567 -25.45 6.53 0.79
CA THR A 567 -26.20 5.51 1.52
C THR A 567 -27.51 5.29 0.79
N ILE A 568 -27.76 4.05 0.37
CA ILE A 568 -28.99 3.62 -0.30
C ILE A 568 -29.46 2.36 0.42
N LYS A 569 -30.62 2.45 1.07
CA LYS A 569 -31.30 1.32 1.69
C LYS A 569 -32.55 0.96 0.90
N VAL A 570 -32.91 -0.32 0.88
CA VAL A 570 -34.19 -0.78 0.34
C VAL A 570 -34.85 -1.65 1.40
N TRP A 571 -36.13 -1.38 1.66
CA TRP A 571 -36.94 -2.10 2.63
C TRP A 571 -38.41 -2.22 2.13
N THR A 572 -39.28 -2.88 2.90
CA THR A 572 -40.72 -3.07 2.64
C THR A 572 -41.53 -2.97 3.94
N THR A 573 -42.80 -2.59 3.87
CA THR A 573 -43.73 -2.79 4.98
C THR A 573 -44.22 -4.25 5.00
N GLY A 574 -44.63 -4.74 6.18
CA GLY A 574 -45.11 -6.11 6.37
C GLY A 574 -44.17 -6.98 7.22
N ASP A 575 -44.71 -7.50 8.32
CA ASP A 575 -44.13 -8.60 9.09
C ASP A 575 -44.24 -9.90 8.23
N PRO A 576 -43.23 -10.82 8.21
CA PRO A 576 -42.20 -11.04 9.21
C PRO A 576 -40.79 -10.56 8.80
N SER A 577 -40.66 -9.68 7.80
CA SER A 577 -39.35 -9.12 7.44
C SER A 577 -39.47 -7.74 6.80
N PRO A 578 -38.99 -6.66 7.46
CA PRO A 578 -39.12 -5.31 6.95
C PRO A 578 -38.21 -5.01 5.76
N TYR A 579 -37.45 -5.98 5.23
CA TYR A 579 -36.56 -5.80 4.08
C TYR A 579 -37.04 -6.58 2.86
N ASP A 580 -36.83 -6.02 1.67
CA ASP A 580 -36.98 -6.76 0.40
C ASP A 580 -35.67 -7.54 0.14
N PRO A 581 -35.67 -8.88 0.23
CA PRO A 581 -34.45 -9.67 0.07
C PRO A 581 -34.02 -9.82 -1.39
N GLY A 582 -34.93 -9.59 -2.35
CA GLY A 582 -34.66 -9.67 -3.78
C GLY A 582 -34.22 -8.32 -4.37
N ALA A 583 -34.52 -7.21 -3.68
CA ALA A 583 -34.25 -5.88 -4.20
C ALA A 583 -32.76 -5.61 -4.47
N ILE A 584 -32.48 -4.88 -5.55
CA ILE A 584 -31.14 -4.50 -5.99
C ILE A 584 -31.06 -2.98 -6.06
N ALA A 585 -29.99 -2.42 -5.52
CA ALA A 585 -29.63 -1.02 -5.68
C ALA A 585 -28.23 -0.91 -6.32
N SER A 586 -28.06 0.05 -7.23
CA SER A 586 -26.77 0.40 -7.82
C SER A 586 -26.60 1.91 -7.93
N LEU A 587 -25.34 2.33 -7.94
CA LEU A 587 -24.91 3.72 -8.07
C LEU A 587 -23.89 3.80 -9.20
N ASP A 588 -24.21 4.54 -10.26
CA ASP A 588 -23.29 4.82 -11.37
C ASP A 588 -22.89 6.30 -11.39
N ILE A 589 -21.69 6.57 -11.90
CA ILE A 589 -21.11 7.90 -12.12
C ILE A 589 -20.90 8.16 -13.61
N SER A 590 -20.90 9.42 -14.03
CA SER A 590 -20.56 9.85 -15.39
C SER A 590 -20.05 11.30 -15.41
N PRO A 591 -19.06 11.65 -16.26
CA PRO A 591 -18.63 13.04 -16.44
C PRO A 591 -19.56 13.84 -17.38
N ASP A 592 -20.21 13.16 -18.33
CA ASP A 592 -20.94 13.76 -19.46
C ASP A 592 -22.46 13.52 -19.42
N GLY A 593 -22.92 12.48 -18.71
CA GLY A 593 -24.31 12.02 -18.67
C GLY A 593 -24.62 10.92 -19.70
N GLU A 594 -23.67 10.57 -20.56
CA GLU A 594 -23.81 9.59 -21.65
C GLU A 594 -23.08 8.28 -21.34
N ILE A 595 -21.82 8.35 -20.87
CA ILE A 595 -20.98 7.20 -20.57
C ILE A 595 -20.97 6.97 -19.05
N TRP A 596 -21.46 5.81 -18.62
CA TRP A 596 -21.75 5.51 -17.21
C TRP A 596 -20.88 4.38 -16.65
N THR A 597 -20.25 4.63 -15.49
CA THR A 597 -19.42 3.67 -14.75
C THR A 597 -20.09 3.31 -13.41
N THR A 598 -20.37 2.03 -13.17
CA THR A 598 -20.95 1.55 -11.89
C THR A 598 -19.94 1.59 -10.76
N LEU A 599 -20.22 2.34 -9.69
CA LEU A 599 -19.40 2.43 -8.48
C LEU A 599 -19.68 1.28 -7.51
N ASP A 600 -20.95 0.93 -7.32
CA ASP A 600 -21.37 -0.19 -6.46
C ASP A 600 -22.73 -0.74 -6.91
N THR A 601 -22.99 -2.01 -6.59
CA THR A 601 -24.26 -2.71 -6.83
C THR A 601 -24.44 -3.78 -5.76
N ARG A 602 -25.55 -3.76 -5.03
CA ARG A 602 -25.82 -4.72 -3.94
C ARG A 602 -27.28 -5.16 -3.90
N ALA A 603 -27.49 -6.43 -3.54
CA ALA A 603 -28.78 -6.94 -3.09
C ALA A 603 -29.07 -6.47 -1.64
N ALA A 604 -30.33 -6.20 -1.31
CA ALA A 604 -30.72 -5.49 -0.10
C ALA A 604 -30.78 -6.33 1.20
N ASN A 605 -30.36 -7.61 1.15
CA ASN A 605 -30.30 -8.59 2.27
C ASN A 605 -29.52 -8.18 3.55
N HIS A 606 -29.00 -6.95 3.61
CA HIS A 606 -28.27 -6.39 4.77
C HIS A 606 -28.78 -5.00 5.19
N GLY A 607 -30.00 -4.62 4.80
CA GLY A 607 -30.56 -3.30 5.12
C GLY A 607 -29.91 -2.15 4.34
N GLY A 608 -29.42 -2.46 3.12
CA GLY A 608 -28.83 -1.50 2.18
C GLY A 608 -27.30 -1.48 2.11
N PHE A 609 -26.82 -0.49 1.37
CA PHE A 609 -25.45 0.00 1.42
C PHE A 609 -25.44 1.35 2.16
N GLY A 610 -24.49 1.55 3.06
CA GLY A 610 -24.16 2.89 3.56
C GLY A 610 -22.70 3.02 3.97
N GLY A 611 -22.24 4.27 4.07
CA GLY A 611 -21.02 4.65 4.79
C GLY A 611 -19.69 4.54 4.04
N ASN A 612 -19.63 4.00 2.82
CA ASN A 612 -18.39 4.08 2.03
C ASN A 612 -18.25 5.49 1.42
N PHE A 613 -17.04 6.02 1.48
CA PHE A 613 -16.57 7.01 0.52
C PHE A 613 -16.07 6.26 -0.72
N PHE A 614 -16.45 6.72 -1.91
CA PHE A 614 -15.81 6.39 -3.17
C PHE A 614 -15.01 7.61 -3.60
N ASP A 615 -13.71 7.42 -3.84
CA ASP A 615 -12.98 8.35 -4.69
C ASP A 615 -13.48 8.16 -6.12
N ILE A 616 -13.86 9.25 -6.79
CA ILE A 616 -14.33 9.25 -8.17
C ILE A 616 -13.51 10.17 -9.06
N SER A 617 -12.38 10.66 -8.56
CA SER A 617 -11.52 11.65 -9.22
C SER A 617 -11.15 11.21 -10.64
N GLU A 618 -10.75 9.95 -10.84
CA GLU A 618 -10.39 9.40 -12.16
C GLU A 618 -11.56 9.36 -13.17
N PHE A 619 -12.82 9.32 -12.71
CA PHE A 619 -13.99 9.25 -13.59
C PHE A 619 -14.55 10.62 -13.99
N VAL A 620 -14.16 11.69 -13.28
CA VAL A 620 -14.67 13.05 -13.49
C VAL A 620 -13.57 14.12 -13.56
N ALA A 621 -12.31 13.72 -13.68
CA ALA A 621 -11.18 14.63 -13.88
C ALA A 621 -11.38 15.49 -15.14
N ASP A 622 -10.94 16.75 -15.04
CA ASP A 622 -11.05 17.84 -16.03
C ASP A 622 -12.47 18.23 -16.48
N SER A 623 -13.48 17.42 -16.18
CA SER A 623 -14.91 17.76 -16.36
C SER A 623 -15.33 18.92 -15.44
N GLN A 624 -16.44 19.56 -15.77
CA GLN A 624 -17.11 20.54 -14.89
C GLN A 624 -18.42 19.98 -14.30
N THR A 625 -18.70 18.69 -14.51
CA THR A 625 -19.99 18.07 -14.19
C THR A 625 -19.81 16.66 -13.66
N VAL A 626 -20.45 16.39 -12.52
CA VAL A 626 -20.62 15.04 -11.98
C VAL A 626 -22.07 14.64 -12.17
N TRP A 627 -22.31 13.61 -12.97
CA TRP A 627 -23.62 13.00 -13.13
C TRP A 627 -23.69 11.72 -12.31
N VAL A 628 -24.75 11.56 -11.52
CA VAL A 628 -24.96 10.43 -10.61
C VAL A 628 -26.28 9.75 -10.97
N ARG A 629 -26.24 8.45 -11.22
CA ARG A 629 -27.43 7.65 -11.53
C ARG A 629 -27.63 6.59 -10.47
N ALA A 630 -28.72 6.71 -9.71
CA ALA A 630 -29.19 5.65 -8.84
C ALA A 630 -30.17 4.78 -9.62
N ARG A 631 -29.97 3.45 -9.61
CA ARG A 631 -30.90 2.49 -10.20
C ARG A 631 -31.36 1.49 -9.14
N LEU A 632 -32.66 1.28 -9.07
CA LEU A 632 -33.35 0.56 -8.00
C LEU A 632 -34.33 -0.45 -8.59
N THR A 633 -34.32 -1.69 -8.11
CA THR A 633 -35.33 -2.71 -8.43
C THR A 633 -35.89 -3.26 -7.12
N GLY A 634 -37.19 -3.17 -6.92
CA GLY A 634 -37.92 -3.87 -5.85
C GLY A 634 -38.58 -5.14 -6.40
N THR A 635 -38.70 -6.19 -5.59
CA THR A 635 -39.23 -7.50 -5.99
C THR A 635 -40.58 -7.85 -5.37
N ARG A 636 -41.09 -7.00 -4.47
CA ARG A 636 -42.40 -7.15 -3.83
C ARG A 636 -43.37 -6.03 -4.21
N GLU A 637 -44.63 -6.43 -4.44
CA GLU A 637 -45.77 -5.50 -4.42
C GLU A 637 -46.12 -5.12 -2.96
N TRP A 638 -47.03 -4.17 -2.85
CA TRP A 638 -47.16 -3.25 -1.72
C TRP A 638 -48.65 -3.20 -1.32
N PRO A 639 -49.05 -3.46 -0.05
CA PRO A 639 -50.46 -3.61 0.30
C PRO A 639 -51.25 -2.30 0.21
N GLU A 640 -50.91 -1.32 1.06
CA GLU A 640 -51.49 0.03 1.11
C GLU A 640 -50.40 1.03 1.53
N ASP A 641 -50.25 2.11 0.75
CA ASP A 641 -49.49 3.38 0.95
C ASP A 641 -48.07 3.50 1.61
N GLY A 642 -47.36 2.43 1.98
CA GLY A 642 -45.87 2.46 2.15
C GLY A 642 -45.14 1.13 1.90
N LEU A 643 -43.86 1.02 1.52
CA LEU A 643 -42.85 2.01 1.05
C LEU A 643 -41.63 1.28 0.40
N ILE A 644 -41.03 1.76 -0.73
CA ILE A 644 -39.77 1.25 -1.36
C ILE A 644 -38.73 2.36 -1.66
N PHE A 645 -38.40 3.11 -0.61
CA PHE A 645 -37.09 3.66 -0.23
C PHE A 645 -36.10 4.41 -1.16
N SER A 646 -35.79 5.62 -0.68
CA SER A 646 -34.41 6.10 -0.48
C SER A 646 -34.24 6.78 0.90
N GLN A 647 -34.13 6.02 2.00
CA GLN A 647 -34.04 6.62 3.34
C GLN A 647 -32.63 7.14 3.68
N PHE A 648 -32.53 8.45 3.87
CA PHE A 648 -31.51 9.07 4.71
C PHE A 648 -32.04 9.17 6.13
N LEU A 649 -31.31 8.62 7.11
CA LEU A 649 -31.81 8.49 8.47
C LEU A 649 -31.66 9.77 9.27
N ARG A 650 -32.78 10.24 9.82
CA ARG A 650 -32.80 11.01 11.07
C ARG A 650 -32.11 10.19 12.17
N SER A 651 -31.11 10.76 12.83
CA SER A 651 -30.85 10.43 14.24
C SER A 651 -31.78 11.27 15.12
N ASP A 652 -32.02 10.85 16.36
CA ASP A 652 -32.50 11.82 17.34
C ASP A 652 -31.42 12.88 17.64
N LYS A 653 -31.77 13.90 18.44
CA LYS A 653 -31.21 15.26 18.37
C LYS A 653 -29.68 15.44 18.46
N GLU A 654 -28.91 14.40 18.80
CA GLU A 654 -27.46 14.45 18.93
C GLU A 654 -26.81 13.25 18.20
N ALA A 655 -25.75 13.51 17.42
CA ALA A 655 -24.95 12.58 16.60
C ALA A 655 -25.63 11.93 15.36
N LEU A 656 -25.48 12.58 14.20
CA LEU A 656 -25.87 12.07 12.87
C LEU A 656 -24.83 11.12 12.24
N PRO A 657 -25.24 10.03 11.56
CA PRO A 657 -24.50 9.48 10.43
C PRO A 657 -24.80 10.29 9.16
N GLU A 658 -23.78 10.86 8.52
CA GLU A 658 -23.96 11.82 7.41
C GLU A 658 -24.70 11.24 6.18
N PRO A 659 -25.56 12.04 5.52
CA PRO A 659 -26.32 11.63 4.33
C PRO A 659 -25.46 11.60 3.06
N PHE A 660 -26.09 11.55 1.87
CA PHE A 660 -25.37 11.64 0.60
C PHE A 660 -24.59 12.95 0.49
N TYR A 661 -23.33 12.83 0.11
CA TYR A 661 -22.33 13.87 0.19
C TYR A 661 -21.38 13.78 -1.00
N LEU A 662 -21.19 14.88 -1.73
CA LEU A 662 -20.27 14.98 -2.86
C LEU A 662 -19.33 16.18 -2.64
N THR A 663 -18.04 15.90 -2.46
CA THR A 663 -16.99 16.91 -2.58
C THR A 663 -16.49 16.98 -4.01
N MET A 664 -16.26 18.19 -4.52
CA MET A 664 -15.47 18.45 -5.71
C MET A 664 -14.41 19.51 -5.38
N THR A 665 -13.17 19.25 -5.77
CA THR A 665 -12.05 20.22 -5.74
C THR A 665 -11.56 20.44 -7.15
N GLY A 666 -11.34 21.71 -7.52
CA GLY A 666 -10.84 22.07 -8.82
C GLY A 666 -9.33 22.25 -8.88
N GLY A 667 -8.90 22.80 -10.01
CA GLY A 667 -7.66 23.56 -10.11
C GLY A 667 -7.72 24.43 -11.36
N LYS A 668 -6.80 25.38 -11.49
CA LYS A 668 -6.52 25.97 -12.81
C LYS A 668 -6.06 24.85 -13.73
N SER A 669 -6.49 24.82 -14.99
CA SER A 669 -5.94 23.90 -15.99
C SER A 669 -4.42 24.03 -16.01
N PRO A 670 -3.65 22.96 -16.27
CA PRO A 670 -2.28 23.14 -16.76
C PRO A 670 -2.34 24.10 -17.96
N GLN A 671 -1.47 25.11 -17.99
CA GLN A 671 -1.14 25.71 -19.28
C GLN A 671 -0.57 24.57 -20.13
N GLN A 672 -1.08 24.39 -21.34
CA GLN A 672 -0.53 23.38 -22.24
C GLN A 672 0.95 23.71 -22.48
N GLU A 673 1.85 22.83 -22.05
CA GLU A 673 3.24 22.86 -22.48
C GLU A 673 3.28 22.47 -23.97
N ILE A 674 3.04 23.46 -24.83
CA ILE A 674 3.24 23.34 -26.26
C ILE A 674 4.74 23.21 -26.49
N ALA A 675 5.20 21.96 -26.63
CA ALA A 675 6.60 21.64 -26.85
C ALA A 675 7.07 22.09 -28.25
N GLY A 676 7.53 23.33 -28.39
CA GLY A 676 8.19 23.78 -29.60
C GLY A 676 8.44 25.30 -29.74
N VAL A 677 9.73 25.65 -29.79
CA VAL A 677 10.32 26.91 -30.33
C VAL A 677 10.11 28.21 -29.49
N PRO A 678 11.19 28.93 -29.13
CA PRO A 678 11.12 30.23 -28.44
C PRO A 678 11.27 31.45 -29.38
N VAL A 679 10.62 32.57 -29.03
CA VAL A 679 10.86 33.93 -29.58
C VAL A 679 10.67 34.95 -28.44
N PRO A 680 11.48 36.04 -28.32
CA PRO A 680 11.48 36.93 -27.14
C PRO A 680 10.75 38.29 -27.34
N ASP A 681 10.67 39.03 -26.23
CA ASP A 681 10.47 40.49 -26.09
C ASP A 681 9.28 41.17 -26.82
N GLN A 682 8.13 41.24 -26.14
CA GLN A 682 7.45 42.51 -25.82
C GLN A 682 6.46 42.38 -24.65
#